data_AF-A0A926KU85-F1
#
_entry.id   AF-A0A926KU85-F1
#
_cell.length_a   1.000
_cell.length_b   1.000
_cell.length_c   1.000
_cell.angle_alpha   90.00
_cell.angle_beta   90.00
_cell.angle_gamma   90.00
#
_symmetry.space_group_name_H-M   'P 1'
#
loop_
_entity.id
_entity.type
_entity.pdbx_description
1 polymer ?
#
loop_
_entity_poly.entity_id
_entity_poly.type
_entity_poly.pdbx_seq_one_letter_code
_entity_poly.pdbx_strand_id
1 'polypeptide(L)'
;MLERSRLWIMILIVAICTSSWGLAPKSAWAEMYSSSDRLTEYTLPEPSAKIAGNQMVYLSKDNAGWWQIYSRNLETGDLRQLTDAKTYKQYASAGGDHAVYLENQKQIMLINLLTGELTKTEIAPFPYDKISTDGHFVVFYQPLERMLRIYDIQTKETKEIGKGRDPLIANGNVVYVSESGSLELYKAQDGTSRSLYKPTEGYIRTGKEMAFDGKNVIWIHGMQGLKPGFQVRMLNIEDIDSVPQVLSTFKDFGNLSSSVSIGAGIAAWPENKNGTNHIVAADLASKQTDIVADSEIFIGLYNDQLVLRIKDEQILLRQLKQTGQGQTVTDTLVSAVPYIDKIPSSVRQSLGSLGIYKKLATQDNSVIVYSPDSADSDFYEDVTIGFNGDTDFALTKALQPGQKIVSFPWTVSFKSSGEDVLKLSMTYMEKRVPAGELNKLGIYRLDSGVWTYLGALFEENKARLFTDITQPGVYAVLYFDVPNEYVRDYWMQKRIGQLNADKPIRVYLDGEEVTFHQQPMLKDGSTTVEFRPIFEKLGLQIDWDSTTQSITGSGQGKSLKLTLGQNEALVNGIASELPASPFLNQEYTFVPLRFVGEATGRKVLWDANLKAVYIYDPATEGKLYYDNGALMYEGQLKNGEMNGKGKLYREDGSLWYDAVFQNNDVVGPGIIYFAGVSRGRDRTGEIAIAQKFENGRQTGYVINIDDSSFIAYEGETKLGVFHGKGKYYLGGKLIYDGEFKDNLYDGYGKFYRNGELHREGNWVKNIPNGYGKNYQKSKDKIYLYEEGRYVDGMLQGKGIAYYPSGAKYYEGEFVKGGKSNGTFYGTDGKISMELTLKGNDVHYGTVYYKNGERYVGEYSLRYMTRHGEGTTYDKDGNVIFRGKYKIDVPQP
;
A
#
# COMPACT_ATOMS: atom_id res chain seq x y z
N MET A 1 -38.54 19.57 51.27
CA MET A 1 -37.99 20.67 50.45
C MET A 1 -37.07 21.49 51.34
N LEU A 2 -35.76 21.61 51.17
CA LEU A 2 -34.79 21.06 50.22
C LEU A 2 -33.44 21.01 51.00
N GLU A 3 -32.77 19.87 50.97
CA GLU A 3 -31.42 19.60 51.50
C GLU A 3 -30.43 19.59 50.33
N ARG A 4 -29.11 19.79 50.44
CA ARG A 4 -28.20 20.24 51.50
C ARG A 4 -26.90 20.61 50.79
N SER A 5 -26.33 21.72 51.20
CA SER A 5 -24.89 21.99 51.19
C SER A 5 -24.20 21.19 52.31
N ARG A 6 -22.90 20.89 52.15
CA ARG A 6 -21.80 20.95 53.17
C ARG A 6 -20.60 20.10 52.73
N LEU A 7 -19.45 20.72 52.42
CA LEU A 7 -18.40 21.30 53.29
C LEU A 7 -17.23 20.29 53.41
N TRP A 8 -16.03 20.56 52.85
CA TRP A 8 -14.89 21.32 53.43
C TRP A 8 -14.37 20.65 54.73
N ILE A 9 -13.12 20.18 54.86
CA ILE A 9 -11.80 20.87 54.95
C ILE A 9 -10.77 19.72 55.13
N MET A 10 -9.69 19.59 54.35
CA MET A 10 -8.37 20.28 54.37
C MET A 10 -7.34 19.74 55.39
N ILE A 11 -6.10 19.60 54.89
CA ILE A 11 -4.77 19.65 55.54
C ILE A 11 -4.03 18.31 55.86
N LEU A 12 -3.06 18.04 54.98
CA LEU A 12 -1.60 17.80 55.16
C LEU A 12 -1.06 16.86 56.28
N ILE A 13 -0.09 16.04 55.83
CA ILE A 13 1.02 15.35 56.53
C ILE A 13 0.88 13.84 56.74
N VAL A 14 2.01 13.20 56.44
CA VAL A 14 2.41 11.80 56.32
C VAL A 14 2.30 10.99 57.62
N ALA A 15 1.95 9.70 57.44
CA ALA A 15 2.16 8.55 58.35
C ALA A 15 1.27 8.38 59.61
N ILE A 16 0.95 7.09 59.86
CA ILE A 16 0.75 6.34 61.13
C ILE A 16 -0.33 5.26 60.84
N CYS A 17 0.04 3.99 60.65
CA CYS A 17 0.44 3.00 61.65
C CYS A 17 -0.67 2.61 62.64
N THR A 18 -1.08 1.35 62.61
CA THR A 18 -1.16 0.49 63.80
C THR A 18 -0.63 -0.87 63.38
N SER A 19 0.63 -1.20 63.69
CA SER A 19 1.06 -1.88 64.92
C SER A 19 0.39 -3.25 65.06
N SER A 20 1.09 -4.36 65.27
CA SER A 20 2.28 -4.50 66.09
C SER A 20 2.85 -5.92 65.96
N TRP A 21 4.18 -5.98 66.01
CA TRP A 21 4.98 -6.97 66.73
C TRP A 21 5.23 -8.34 66.10
N GLY A 22 6.52 -8.67 66.05
CA GLY A 22 6.96 -9.92 66.67
C GLY A 22 7.88 -10.79 65.82
N LEU A 23 9.19 -10.55 65.99
CA LEU A 23 10.21 -11.57 66.24
C LEU A 23 10.51 -12.63 65.16
N ALA A 24 11.73 -12.53 64.62
CA ALA A 24 12.51 -13.57 63.91
C ALA A 24 12.77 -14.82 64.79
N PRO A 25 13.37 -15.98 64.33
CA PRO A 25 14.17 -16.20 63.11
C PRO A 25 14.12 -17.63 62.44
N LYS A 26 14.88 -17.78 61.34
CA LYS A 26 15.51 -18.98 60.71
C LYS A 26 14.67 -20.20 60.25
N SER A 27 14.58 -20.35 58.91
CA SER A 27 15.07 -21.48 58.07
C SER A 27 14.10 -21.93 56.95
N ALA A 28 14.62 -21.88 55.71
CA ALA A 28 14.24 -22.55 54.44
C ALA A 28 12.77 -22.67 53.95
N TRP A 29 12.62 -22.42 52.64
CA TRP A 29 11.53 -22.76 51.67
C TRP A 29 10.53 -21.66 51.24
N ALA A 30 10.63 -21.35 49.93
CA ALA A 30 9.60 -21.03 48.91
C ALA A 30 8.75 -19.72 48.91
N GLU A 31 8.91 -18.99 47.80
CA GLU A 31 7.90 -18.38 46.89
C GLU A 31 6.67 -17.62 47.44
N MET A 32 6.44 -16.39 46.95
CA MET A 32 5.40 -16.08 45.94
C MET A 32 5.21 -14.57 45.70
N TYR A 33 5.44 -14.19 44.44
CA TYR A 33 4.82 -13.14 43.62
C TYR A 33 4.53 -11.75 44.20
N SER A 34 5.33 -10.78 43.72
CA SER A 34 4.86 -9.42 43.47
C SER A 34 4.14 -9.38 42.11
N SER A 35 2.83 -9.12 42.11
CA SER A 35 2.08 -8.93 40.86
C SER A 35 2.06 -7.45 40.48
N SER A 36 3.15 -6.98 39.87
CA SER A 36 3.03 -5.90 38.90
C SER A 36 2.33 -6.48 37.68
N ASP A 37 1.08 -6.08 37.43
CA ASP A 37 0.32 -6.43 36.22
C ASP A 37 1.03 -5.88 34.97
N ARG A 38 1.97 -6.67 34.45
CA ARG A 38 2.52 -6.58 33.09
C ARG A 38 1.80 -7.62 32.23
N LEU A 39 0.71 -7.19 31.61
CA LEU A 39 -0.01 -7.89 30.53
C LEU A 39 -0.21 -6.79 29.49
N THR A 40 0.59 -6.68 28.42
CA THR A 40 0.97 -7.71 27.44
C THR A 40 2.32 -7.38 26.77
N GLU A 41 3.33 -8.22 26.98
CA GLU A 41 4.48 -8.31 26.09
C GLU A 41 4.09 -9.31 24.99
N TYR A 42 4.14 -8.88 23.73
CA TYR A 42 3.93 -9.75 22.58
C TYR A 42 4.96 -10.89 22.64
N THR A 43 4.54 -12.11 22.31
CA THR A 43 5.36 -13.32 22.37
C THR A 43 6.45 -13.31 21.31
N LEU A 44 7.52 -12.59 21.62
CA LEU A 44 8.69 -12.45 20.77
C LEU A 44 9.50 -13.75 20.79
N PRO A 45 10.20 -14.07 19.69
CA PRO A 45 11.07 -15.22 19.67
C PRO A 45 12.17 -15.06 20.69
N GLU A 46 12.22 -16.01 21.62
CA GLU A 46 13.45 -16.33 22.33
C GLU A 46 14.55 -16.54 21.28
N PRO A 47 15.77 -16.08 21.53
CA PRO A 47 16.91 -16.19 20.61
C PRO A 47 17.43 -17.63 20.48
N SER A 48 16.62 -18.60 20.90
CA SER A 48 16.76 -20.03 20.66
C SER A 48 15.86 -20.57 19.54
N ALA A 49 15.15 -19.70 18.81
CA ALA A 49 14.31 -20.08 17.69
C ALA A 49 15.03 -20.97 16.68
N LYS A 50 14.25 -21.78 15.96
CA LYS A 50 14.73 -22.74 14.97
C LYS A 50 13.96 -22.52 13.69
N ILE A 51 14.65 -22.56 12.56
CA ILE A 51 14.08 -22.28 11.25
C ILE A 51 14.06 -23.59 10.47
N ALA A 52 12.89 -23.96 9.97
CA ALA A 52 12.68 -25.12 9.10
C ALA A 52 11.79 -24.70 7.92
N GLY A 53 12.34 -24.77 6.71
CA GLY A 53 11.70 -24.16 5.54
C GLY A 53 11.46 -22.67 5.77
N ASN A 54 10.22 -22.21 5.54
CA ASN A 54 9.80 -20.83 5.82
C ASN A 54 9.26 -20.61 7.24
N GLN A 55 9.33 -21.60 8.13
CA GLN A 55 8.79 -21.51 9.49
C GLN A 55 9.90 -21.27 10.52
N MET A 56 9.76 -20.18 11.28
CA MET A 56 10.53 -19.91 12.48
C MET A 56 9.74 -20.37 13.71
N VAL A 57 10.21 -21.43 14.35
CA VAL A 57 9.59 -22.05 15.52
C VAL A 57 10.33 -21.64 16.79
N TYR A 58 9.60 -21.23 17.82
CA TYR A 58 10.21 -20.74 19.06
C TYR A 58 9.31 -20.94 20.28
N LEU A 59 9.93 -20.93 21.46
CA LEU A 59 9.23 -20.95 22.74
C LEU A 59 8.98 -19.51 23.20
N SER A 60 7.76 -19.20 23.66
CA SER A 60 7.42 -17.89 24.24
C SER A 60 6.27 -18.02 25.25
N LYS A 61 6.08 -17.04 26.14
CA LYS A 61 5.07 -17.11 27.20
C LYS A 61 3.72 -16.56 26.73
N ASP A 62 2.66 -17.34 26.78
CA ASP A 62 1.30 -16.85 26.54
C ASP A 62 0.86 -15.78 27.56
N ASN A 63 -0.34 -15.21 27.36
CA ASN A 63 -0.93 -14.20 28.23
C ASN A 63 -1.14 -14.67 29.68
N ALA A 64 -1.11 -15.97 29.95
CA ALA A 64 -1.18 -16.52 31.30
C ALA A 64 0.21 -16.81 31.89
N GLY A 65 1.29 -16.42 31.20
CA GLY A 65 2.68 -16.62 31.61
C GLY A 65 3.21 -18.02 31.34
N TRP A 66 2.46 -18.88 30.65
CA TRP A 66 2.85 -20.26 30.36
C TRP A 66 3.65 -20.35 29.08
N TRP A 67 4.72 -21.15 29.10
CA TRP A 67 5.53 -21.39 27.91
C TRP A 67 4.75 -22.20 26.86
N GLN A 68 4.64 -21.64 25.67
CA GLN A 68 4.00 -22.22 24.49
C GLN A 68 4.96 -22.21 23.30
N ILE A 69 4.73 -23.12 22.37
CA ILE A 69 5.43 -23.18 21.09
C ILE A 69 4.67 -22.30 20.10
N TYR A 70 5.40 -21.42 19.41
CA TYR A 70 4.90 -20.58 18.35
C TYR A 70 5.63 -20.92 17.04
N SER A 71 4.93 -20.76 15.93
CA SER A 71 5.52 -20.75 14.58
C SER A 71 5.25 -19.42 13.93
N ARG A 72 6.26 -18.89 13.25
CA ARG A 72 6.12 -17.69 12.42
C ARG A 72 6.57 -17.99 11.00
N ASN A 73 5.71 -17.73 10.03
CA ASN A 73 6.09 -17.80 8.63
C ASN A 73 6.96 -16.57 8.29
N LEU A 74 8.17 -16.79 7.78
CA LEU A 74 9.12 -15.74 7.44
C LEU A 74 8.83 -15.06 6.09
N GLU A 75 8.05 -15.69 5.22
CA GLU A 75 7.59 -15.12 3.94
C GLU A 75 6.33 -14.27 4.13
N THR A 76 5.34 -14.80 4.85
CA THR A 76 4.02 -14.15 5.02
C THR A 76 3.90 -13.31 6.30
N GLY A 77 4.77 -13.55 7.29
CA GLY A 77 4.71 -12.92 8.61
C GLY A 77 3.73 -13.58 9.58
N ASP A 78 2.92 -14.55 9.14
CA ASP A 78 1.87 -15.20 9.92
C ASP A 78 2.41 -15.80 11.23
N LEU A 79 1.78 -15.46 12.36
CA LEU A 79 2.10 -16.01 13.67
C LEU A 79 1.03 -17.01 14.11
N ARG A 80 1.45 -18.22 14.51
CA ARG A 80 0.57 -19.27 15.04
C ARG A 80 1.08 -19.75 16.39
N GLN A 81 0.20 -19.85 17.37
CA GLN A 81 0.47 -20.57 18.60
C GLN A 81 0.18 -22.06 18.35
N LEU A 82 1.21 -22.90 18.42
CA LEU A 82 1.13 -24.34 18.14
C LEU A 82 0.72 -25.18 19.35
N THR A 83 0.80 -24.63 20.56
CA THR A 83 0.42 -25.32 21.79
C THR A 83 -0.35 -24.40 22.73
N ASP A 84 -1.33 -24.93 23.44
CA ASP A 84 -2.15 -24.20 24.42
C ASP A 84 -2.15 -24.85 25.82
N ALA A 85 -1.73 -26.12 25.92
CA ALA A 85 -1.66 -26.84 27.19
C ALA A 85 -0.76 -26.14 28.21
N LYS A 86 -1.22 -26.02 29.46
CA LYS A 86 -0.47 -25.41 30.59
C LYS A 86 0.54 -26.37 31.20
N THR A 87 1.47 -26.83 30.38
CA THR A 87 2.53 -27.78 30.69
C THR A 87 3.89 -27.11 30.57
N TYR A 88 4.89 -27.61 31.29
CA TYR A 88 6.25 -27.12 31.16
C TYR A 88 6.84 -27.57 29.82
N LYS A 89 7.35 -26.64 29.01
CA LYS A 89 7.91 -26.92 27.68
C LYS A 89 9.35 -26.44 27.60
N GLN A 90 10.21 -27.23 26.97
CA GLN A 90 11.62 -26.89 26.77
C GLN A 90 12.18 -27.51 25.48
N TYR A 91 13.32 -26.99 25.03
CA TYR A 91 14.11 -27.52 23.91
C TYR A 91 13.35 -27.65 22.59
N ALA A 92 12.74 -26.57 22.10
CA ALA A 92 12.13 -26.59 20.77
C ALA A 92 13.19 -26.80 19.67
N SER A 93 12.94 -27.71 18.74
CA SER A 93 13.69 -27.89 17.50
C SER A 93 12.74 -27.99 16.31
N ALA A 94 13.20 -27.62 15.12
CA ALA A 94 12.44 -27.74 13.88
C ALA A 94 13.34 -28.22 12.75
N GLY A 95 12.79 -29.04 11.86
CA GLY A 95 13.46 -29.59 10.69
C GLY A 95 12.46 -30.28 9.76
N GLY A 96 12.66 -30.14 8.45
CA GLY A 96 11.68 -30.60 7.46
C GLY A 96 10.30 -29.94 7.68
N ASP A 97 9.27 -30.76 7.74
CA ASP A 97 7.88 -30.38 8.00
C ASP A 97 7.46 -30.57 9.47
N HIS A 98 8.40 -30.84 10.38
CA HIS A 98 8.11 -31.09 11.79
C HIS A 98 8.86 -30.14 12.73
N ALA A 99 8.20 -29.86 13.87
CA ALA A 99 8.85 -29.35 15.07
C ALA A 99 8.72 -30.36 16.21
N VAL A 100 9.69 -30.33 17.12
CA VAL A 100 9.71 -31.15 18.32
C VAL A 100 9.97 -30.31 19.54
N TYR A 101 9.35 -30.68 20.66
CA TYR A 101 9.62 -30.07 21.96
C TYR A 101 9.48 -31.11 23.06
N LEU A 102 10.04 -30.80 24.23
CA LEU A 102 9.96 -31.66 25.40
C LEU A 102 8.92 -31.11 26.37
N GLU A 103 7.93 -31.92 26.69
CA GLU A 103 6.85 -31.61 27.63
C GLU A 103 7.09 -32.25 29.00
N ASN A 104 6.96 -31.44 30.06
CA ASN A 104 7.20 -31.80 31.46
C ASN A 104 8.55 -32.50 31.70
N GLN A 105 9.55 -32.15 30.88
CA GLN A 105 10.89 -32.75 30.86
C GLN A 105 10.93 -34.26 30.55
N LYS A 106 9.79 -34.88 30.23
CA LYS A 106 9.67 -36.35 30.14
C LYS A 106 9.15 -36.86 28.80
N GLN A 107 8.25 -36.11 28.18
CA GLN A 107 7.56 -36.56 26.98
C GLN A 107 8.02 -35.77 25.76
N ILE A 108 8.53 -36.46 24.76
CA ILE A 108 8.86 -35.84 23.47
C ILE A 108 7.55 -35.70 22.67
N MET A 109 7.32 -34.50 22.17
CA MET A 109 6.14 -34.09 21.41
C MET A 109 6.56 -33.76 19.99
N LEU A 110 5.73 -34.13 19.02
CA LEU A 110 5.88 -33.81 17.60
C LEU A 110 4.75 -32.84 17.19
N ILE A 111 5.09 -31.85 16.39
CA ILE A 111 4.15 -30.94 15.74
C ILE A 111 4.40 -31.00 14.24
N ASN A 112 3.38 -31.32 13.45
CA ASN A 112 3.46 -31.12 12.00
C ASN A 112 3.27 -29.63 11.69
N LEU A 113 4.25 -29.00 11.04
CA LEU A 113 4.25 -27.56 10.79
C LEU A 113 3.30 -27.13 9.67
N LEU A 114 2.89 -28.06 8.79
CA LEU A 114 1.93 -27.81 7.73
C LEU A 114 0.49 -27.86 8.26
N THR A 115 0.16 -28.91 9.03
CA THR A 115 -1.21 -29.14 9.53
C THR A 115 -1.47 -28.54 10.91
N GLY A 116 -0.42 -28.26 11.68
CA GLY A 116 -0.50 -27.89 13.10
C GLY A 116 -0.82 -29.06 14.02
N GLU A 117 -0.86 -30.29 13.50
CA GLU A 117 -1.21 -31.48 14.28
C GLU A 117 -0.16 -31.78 15.35
N LEU A 118 -0.61 -31.91 16.60
CA LEU A 118 0.21 -32.23 17.77
C LEU A 118 0.08 -33.72 18.12
N THR A 119 1.19 -34.45 18.11
CA THR A 119 1.23 -35.88 18.45
C THR A 119 2.30 -36.20 19.49
N LYS A 120 2.09 -37.30 20.23
CA LYS A 120 3.06 -37.83 21.21
C LYS A 120 3.91 -38.92 20.55
N THR A 121 5.22 -38.92 20.79
CA THR A 121 6.09 -40.03 20.37
C THR A 121 5.82 -41.28 21.20
N GLU A 122 6.09 -42.47 20.64
CA GLU A 122 6.05 -43.75 21.38
C GLU A 122 7.28 -43.99 22.28
N ILE A 123 8.19 -43.01 22.33
CA ILE A 123 9.32 -42.99 23.25
C ILE A 123 8.80 -42.96 24.69
N ALA A 124 9.28 -43.89 25.51
CA ALA A 124 8.91 -43.97 26.91
C ALA A 124 9.22 -42.65 27.66
N PRO A 125 8.35 -42.19 28.56
CA PRO A 125 8.57 -40.91 29.25
C PRO A 125 9.68 -41.01 30.31
N PHE A 126 10.85 -40.47 30.00
CA PHE A 126 12.00 -40.36 30.90
C PHE A 126 12.54 -38.94 30.89
N PRO A 127 13.28 -38.49 31.92
CA PRO A 127 13.98 -37.22 31.85
C PRO A 127 14.84 -37.17 30.60
N TYR A 128 14.53 -36.23 29.71
CA TYR A 128 15.28 -35.97 28.48
C TYR A 128 15.83 -34.55 28.50
N ASP A 129 16.85 -34.33 27.70
CA ASP A 129 17.47 -33.04 27.48
C ASP A 129 17.94 -32.98 26.02
N LYS A 130 18.19 -31.78 25.49
CA LYS A 130 18.74 -31.53 24.15
C LYS A 130 18.14 -32.40 23.04
N ILE A 131 17.14 -31.87 22.36
CA ILE A 131 16.49 -32.56 21.24
C ILE A 131 16.75 -31.83 19.92
N SER A 132 16.83 -32.58 18.83
CA SER A 132 16.94 -32.06 17.47
C SER A 132 16.17 -32.96 16.50
N THR A 133 15.67 -32.40 15.40
CA THR A 133 14.89 -33.12 14.38
C THR A 133 15.25 -32.62 12.99
N ASP A 134 15.23 -33.52 12.00
CA ASP A 134 15.31 -33.20 10.57
C ASP A 134 13.98 -33.45 9.84
N GLY A 135 12.91 -33.75 10.59
CA GLY A 135 11.60 -34.09 10.06
C GLY A 135 11.35 -35.58 9.84
N HIS A 136 12.42 -36.39 9.77
CA HIS A 136 12.32 -37.86 9.64
C HIS A 136 12.74 -38.55 10.94
N PHE A 137 13.76 -38.01 11.60
CA PHE A 137 14.33 -38.55 12.81
C PHE A 137 14.36 -37.50 13.92
N VAL A 138 14.22 -37.95 15.16
CA VAL A 138 14.42 -37.14 16.37
C VAL A 138 15.61 -37.69 17.13
N VAL A 139 16.63 -36.87 17.34
CA VAL A 139 17.74 -37.20 18.24
C VAL A 139 17.55 -36.51 19.58
N PHE A 140 17.83 -37.23 20.66
CA PHE A 140 17.65 -36.74 22.03
C PHE A 140 18.67 -37.34 22.99
N TYR A 141 18.96 -36.61 24.07
CA TYR A 141 19.85 -37.04 25.13
C TYR A 141 19.06 -37.52 26.35
N GLN A 142 19.45 -38.67 26.91
CA GLN A 142 18.90 -39.22 28.14
C GLN A 142 19.93 -39.10 29.27
N PRO A 143 19.79 -38.11 30.18
CA PRO A 143 20.84 -37.76 31.14
C PRO A 143 21.21 -38.85 32.15
N LEU A 144 20.24 -39.65 32.60
CA LEU A 144 20.48 -40.70 33.60
C LEU A 144 21.43 -41.80 33.09
N GLU A 145 21.35 -42.10 31.80
CA GLU A 145 22.17 -43.13 31.16
C GLU A 145 23.35 -42.53 30.38
N ARG A 146 23.39 -41.21 30.28
CA ARG A 146 24.37 -40.44 29.51
C ARG A 146 24.43 -40.90 28.05
N MET A 147 23.26 -41.23 27.50
CA MET A 147 23.11 -41.86 26.19
C MET A 147 22.38 -40.95 25.21
N LEU A 148 22.88 -40.89 23.98
CA LEU A 148 22.21 -40.29 22.85
C LEU A 148 21.44 -41.36 22.09
N ARG A 149 20.19 -41.03 21.74
CA ARG A 149 19.29 -41.92 21.02
C ARG A 149 18.68 -41.21 19.84
N ILE A 150 18.38 -41.98 18.80
CA ILE A 150 17.65 -41.53 17.62
C ILE A 150 16.34 -42.30 17.54
N TYR A 151 15.26 -41.58 17.30
CA TYR A 151 13.93 -42.11 17.07
C TYR A 151 13.52 -41.82 15.62
N ASP A 152 13.08 -42.85 14.92
CA ASP A 152 12.53 -42.73 13.58
C ASP A 152 11.03 -42.45 13.68
N ILE A 153 10.57 -41.33 13.09
CA ILE A 153 9.18 -40.89 13.19
C ILE A 153 8.25 -41.85 12.43
N GLN A 154 8.71 -42.43 11.34
CA GLN A 154 7.91 -43.31 10.48
C GLN A 154 7.84 -44.74 11.03
N THR A 155 8.99 -45.33 11.36
CA THR A 155 9.04 -46.72 11.86
C THR A 155 8.74 -46.82 13.35
N LYS A 156 8.83 -45.71 14.08
CA LYS A 156 8.68 -45.59 15.53
C LYS A 156 9.73 -46.36 16.33
N GLU A 157 10.82 -46.76 15.68
CA GLU A 157 11.94 -47.42 16.33
C GLU A 157 12.87 -46.42 17.00
N THR A 158 13.44 -46.80 18.15
CA THR A 158 14.49 -46.05 18.85
C THR A 158 15.80 -46.84 18.84
N LYS A 159 16.91 -46.18 18.49
CA LYS A 159 18.26 -46.78 18.48
C LYS A 159 19.24 -45.96 19.32
N GLU A 160 20.23 -46.63 19.90
CA GLU A 160 21.32 -45.99 20.63
C GLU A 160 22.41 -45.54 19.65
N ILE A 161 22.91 -44.32 19.82
CA ILE A 161 23.93 -43.73 18.95
C ILE A 161 25.30 -43.73 19.62
N GLY A 162 25.35 -43.41 20.92
CA GLY A 162 26.58 -43.28 21.67
C GLY A 162 26.46 -42.36 22.88
N LYS A 163 27.55 -42.22 23.64
CA LYS A 163 27.62 -41.34 24.81
C LYS A 163 28.21 -39.99 24.43
N GLY A 164 27.51 -38.92 24.76
CA GLY A 164 27.92 -37.58 24.39
C GLY A 164 26.89 -36.51 24.73
N ARG A 165 27.03 -35.34 24.11
CA ARG A 165 26.19 -34.15 24.32
C ARG A 165 26.03 -33.32 23.05
N ASP A 166 25.05 -32.43 23.08
CA ASP A 166 24.64 -31.51 22.01
C ASP A 166 24.48 -32.18 20.64
N PRO A 167 23.58 -33.19 20.53
CA PRO A 167 23.30 -33.81 19.26
C PRO A 167 22.58 -32.82 18.32
N LEU A 168 23.01 -32.78 17.06
CA LEU A 168 22.31 -32.10 15.97
C LEU A 168 22.08 -33.11 14.86
N ILE A 169 20.91 -33.05 14.22
CA ILE A 169 20.56 -33.92 13.10
C ILE A 169 20.13 -33.08 11.90
N ALA A 170 20.61 -33.49 10.73
CA ALA A 170 20.18 -32.96 9.45
C ALA A 170 20.46 -33.99 8.36
N ASN A 171 19.49 -34.23 7.47
CA ASN A 171 19.58 -35.17 6.35
C ASN A 171 20.02 -36.59 6.78
N GLY A 172 19.50 -37.08 7.92
CA GLY A 172 19.84 -38.40 8.47
C GLY A 172 21.26 -38.53 9.04
N ASN A 173 22.04 -37.46 9.06
CA ASN A 173 23.36 -37.42 9.71
C ASN A 173 23.22 -36.80 11.10
N VAL A 174 23.81 -37.43 12.11
CA VAL A 174 23.84 -36.94 13.49
C VAL A 174 25.27 -36.57 13.85
N VAL A 175 25.49 -35.31 14.23
CA VAL A 175 26.75 -34.86 14.82
C VAL A 175 26.59 -34.60 16.30
N TYR A 176 27.58 -34.99 17.10
CA TYR A 176 27.56 -34.78 18.54
C TYR A 176 28.98 -34.73 19.12
N VAL A 177 29.11 -34.24 20.35
CA VAL A 177 30.39 -34.24 21.08
C VAL A 177 30.41 -35.43 22.03
N SER A 178 31.34 -36.37 21.85
CA SER A 178 31.49 -37.53 22.73
C SER A 178 31.91 -37.12 24.15
N GLU A 179 31.78 -38.04 25.11
CA GLU A 179 32.28 -37.81 26.49
C GLU A 179 33.78 -37.47 26.54
N SER A 180 34.54 -37.93 25.55
CA SER A 180 35.96 -37.62 25.39
C SER A 180 36.24 -36.20 24.87
N GLY A 181 35.21 -35.46 24.48
CA GLY A 181 35.34 -34.13 23.86
C GLY A 181 35.61 -34.15 22.36
N SER A 182 35.53 -35.31 21.71
CA SER A 182 35.71 -35.46 20.26
C SER A 182 34.39 -35.22 19.53
N LEU A 183 34.45 -34.62 18.35
CA LEU A 183 33.31 -34.47 17.44
C LEU A 183 33.09 -35.80 16.71
N GLU A 184 31.89 -36.35 16.80
CA GLU A 184 31.50 -37.63 16.23
C GLU A 184 30.39 -37.45 15.18
N LEU A 185 30.35 -38.37 14.21
CA LEU A 185 29.28 -38.53 13.22
C LEU A 185 28.64 -39.90 13.42
N TYR A 186 27.31 -39.95 13.38
CA TYR A 186 26.51 -41.15 13.25
C TYR A 186 25.56 -41.01 12.05
N LYS A 187 25.45 -42.04 11.22
CA LYS A 187 24.54 -42.07 10.07
C LYS A 187 23.31 -42.90 10.39
N ALA A 188 22.13 -42.28 10.36
CA ALA A 188 20.87 -42.94 10.70
C ALA A 188 20.50 -44.07 9.72
N GLN A 189 20.86 -43.93 8.44
CA GLN A 189 20.51 -44.87 7.37
C GLN A 189 21.14 -46.25 7.55
N ASP A 190 22.43 -46.31 7.90
CA ASP A 190 23.20 -47.56 7.99
C ASP A 190 23.70 -47.87 9.40
N GLY A 191 23.50 -46.96 10.36
CA GLY A 191 23.92 -47.11 11.75
C GLY A 191 25.43 -46.97 11.97
N THR A 192 26.17 -46.46 10.98
CA THR A 192 27.63 -46.32 11.09
C THR A 192 28.04 -45.08 11.90
N SER A 193 29.11 -45.22 12.69
CA SER A 193 29.70 -44.14 13.47
C SER A 193 31.15 -43.89 13.07
N ARG A 194 31.60 -42.63 13.10
CA ARG A 194 33.02 -42.27 12.99
C ARG A 194 33.36 -40.99 13.75
N SER A 195 34.60 -40.91 14.22
CA SER A 195 35.14 -39.68 14.79
C SER A 195 35.54 -38.72 13.68
N LEU A 196 35.05 -37.49 13.75
CA LEU A 196 35.32 -36.41 12.80
C LEU A 196 36.52 -35.58 13.23
N TYR A 197 36.61 -35.25 14.51
CA TYR A 197 37.70 -34.41 15.02
C TYR A 197 37.94 -34.64 16.52
N LYS A 198 39.21 -34.86 16.88
CA LYS A 198 39.65 -34.93 18.26
C LYS A 198 40.53 -33.72 18.59
N PRO A 199 40.09 -32.80 19.48
CA PRO A 199 40.88 -31.64 19.87
C PRO A 199 42.25 -32.03 20.43
N THR A 200 43.32 -31.55 19.79
CA THR A 200 44.70 -31.63 20.32
C THR A 200 45.11 -30.36 21.08
N GLU A 201 44.43 -29.24 20.81
CA GLU A 201 44.58 -27.95 21.47
C GLU A 201 43.19 -27.42 21.83
N GLY A 202 43.01 -26.95 23.07
CA GLY A 202 41.72 -26.40 23.51
C GLY A 202 40.60 -27.44 23.60
N TYR A 203 39.36 -27.00 23.41
CA TYR A 203 38.17 -27.86 23.51
C TYR A 203 37.01 -27.33 22.66
N ILE A 204 36.14 -28.24 22.20
CA ILE A 204 34.87 -27.88 21.57
C ILE A 204 33.94 -27.38 22.68
N ARG A 205 33.47 -26.13 22.57
CA ARG A 205 32.46 -25.63 23.50
C ARG A 205 31.10 -26.23 23.16
N THR A 206 30.36 -26.53 24.22
CA THR A 206 29.12 -27.29 24.19
C THR A 206 27.97 -26.42 24.70
N GLY A 207 26.79 -26.56 24.12
CA GLY A 207 25.61 -25.74 24.40
C GLY A 207 24.94 -25.22 23.12
N LYS A 208 24.64 -23.93 23.07
CA LYS A 208 24.00 -23.24 21.93
C LYS A 208 24.99 -22.86 20.81
N GLU A 209 26.14 -23.53 20.76
CA GLU A 209 27.36 -23.04 20.08
C GLU A 209 27.81 -23.94 18.93
N MET A 210 26.94 -24.87 18.50
CA MET A 210 27.13 -25.70 17.30
C MET A 210 25.94 -25.54 16.34
N ALA A 211 26.19 -25.65 15.04
CA ALA A 211 25.16 -25.73 14.01
C ALA A 211 25.58 -26.70 12.89
N PHE A 212 24.60 -27.32 12.23
CA PHE A 212 24.82 -28.38 11.25
C PHE A 212 23.75 -28.33 10.14
N ASP A 213 24.16 -28.35 8.87
CA ASP A 213 23.27 -28.32 7.70
C ASP A 213 23.12 -29.69 7.00
N GLY A 214 23.67 -30.75 7.59
CA GLY A 214 23.71 -32.09 6.99
C GLY A 214 25.04 -32.43 6.32
N LYS A 215 25.86 -31.42 6.00
CA LYS A 215 27.15 -31.55 5.30
C LYS A 215 28.30 -30.83 6.01
N ASN A 216 28.05 -29.68 6.61
CA ASN A 216 29.00 -28.82 7.27
C ASN A 216 28.58 -28.66 8.73
N VAL A 217 29.53 -28.83 9.64
CA VAL A 217 29.35 -28.56 11.07
C VAL A 217 30.23 -27.38 11.46
N ILE A 218 29.63 -26.40 12.13
CA ILE A 218 30.33 -25.26 12.71
C ILE A 218 30.21 -25.27 14.22
N TRP A 219 31.27 -24.86 14.90
CA TRP A 219 31.29 -24.78 16.36
C TRP A 219 32.23 -23.68 16.87
N ILE A 220 32.01 -23.30 18.12
CA ILE A 220 32.95 -22.46 18.87
C ILE A 220 34.00 -23.33 19.56
N HIS A 221 35.26 -23.09 19.23
CA HIS A 221 36.42 -23.78 19.79
C HIS A 221 37.10 -22.88 20.83
N GLY A 222 37.17 -23.33 22.08
CA GLY A 222 37.84 -22.62 23.16
C GLY A 222 39.32 -22.96 23.20
N MET A 223 40.19 -21.95 23.12
CA MET A 223 41.65 -22.14 23.20
C MET A 223 42.11 -22.18 24.66
N GLN A 224 43.11 -23.02 24.97
CA GLN A 224 43.75 -23.11 26.28
C GLN A 224 45.26 -22.82 26.17
N GLY A 225 45.89 -22.33 27.25
CA GLY A 225 47.33 -21.99 27.29
C GLY A 225 47.64 -20.51 27.01
N LEU A 226 48.78 -20.21 26.38
CA LEU A 226 49.28 -18.84 26.09
C LEU A 226 48.50 -18.08 25.00
N LYS A 227 47.47 -18.69 24.41
CA LYS A 227 46.59 -18.07 23.41
C LYS A 227 45.16 -17.96 23.97
N PRO A 228 44.85 -16.96 24.82
CA PRO A 228 43.48 -16.74 25.27
C PRO A 228 42.60 -16.30 24.08
N GLY A 229 41.48 -16.99 23.87
CA GLY A 229 40.48 -16.64 22.84
C GLY A 229 39.63 -17.82 22.39
N PHE A 230 38.72 -17.53 21.46
CA PHE A 230 37.81 -18.46 20.82
C PHE A 230 38.01 -18.44 19.31
N GLN A 231 37.67 -19.56 18.66
CA GLN A 231 37.66 -19.66 17.21
C GLN A 231 36.32 -20.20 16.74
N VAL A 232 35.75 -19.66 15.68
CA VAL A 232 34.69 -20.35 14.93
C VAL A 232 35.37 -21.31 13.99
N ARG A 233 35.13 -22.61 14.16
CA ARG A 233 35.68 -23.67 13.32
C ARG A 233 34.58 -24.31 12.48
N MET A 234 34.94 -24.74 11.29
CA MET A 234 34.09 -25.48 10.37
C MET A 234 34.75 -26.79 9.97
N LEU A 235 33.97 -27.84 9.84
CA LEU A 235 34.38 -29.09 9.24
C LEU A 235 33.31 -29.56 8.24
N ASN A 236 33.76 -30.01 7.08
CA ASN A 236 32.88 -30.71 6.15
C ASN A 236 32.88 -32.20 6.51
N ILE A 237 31.70 -32.76 6.80
CA ILE A 237 31.61 -34.14 7.26
C ILE A 237 31.93 -35.15 6.17
N GLU A 238 31.96 -34.79 4.89
CA GLU A 238 32.26 -35.71 3.78
C GLU A 238 33.76 -35.83 3.52
N ASP A 239 34.54 -34.82 3.91
CA ASP A 239 35.99 -34.74 3.68
C ASP A 239 36.78 -35.40 4.83
N ILE A 240 37.12 -36.67 4.62
CA ILE A 240 37.70 -37.59 5.62
C ILE A 240 39.06 -37.12 6.15
N ASP A 241 39.83 -36.39 5.35
CA ASP A 241 41.18 -35.92 5.69
C ASP A 241 41.21 -34.44 6.09
N SER A 242 40.05 -33.80 6.20
CA SER A 242 39.98 -32.37 6.51
C SER A 242 40.28 -32.05 7.97
N VAL A 243 41.26 -31.16 8.17
CA VAL A 243 41.45 -30.48 9.46
C VAL A 243 40.37 -29.40 9.59
N PRO A 244 39.77 -29.20 10.79
CA PRO A 244 38.84 -28.10 11.00
C PRO A 244 39.41 -26.76 10.55
N GLN A 245 38.66 -26.07 9.70
CA GLN A 245 39.03 -24.76 9.18
C GLN A 245 38.62 -23.68 10.16
N VAL A 246 39.49 -22.69 10.38
CA VAL A 246 39.19 -21.54 11.23
C VAL A 246 38.55 -20.46 10.37
N LEU A 247 37.30 -20.11 10.67
CA LEU A 247 36.57 -19.02 10.00
C LEU A 247 36.84 -17.67 10.67
N SER A 248 36.84 -17.62 12.00
CA SER A 248 37.13 -16.40 12.77
C SER A 248 37.87 -16.70 14.06
N THR A 249 38.59 -15.72 14.60
CA THR A 249 39.30 -15.75 15.88
C THR A 249 39.02 -14.48 16.66
N PHE A 250 38.59 -14.61 17.92
CA PHE A 250 38.21 -13.48 18.76
C PHE A 250 38.49 -13.74 20.24
N LYS A 251 38.49 -12.67 21.04
CA LYS A 251 38.83 -12.74 22.47
C LYS A 251 37.64 -13.16 23.32
N ASP A 252 36.49 -12.56 23.06
CA ASP A 252 35.28 -12.70 23.86
C ASP A 252 34.07 -12.99 22.96
N PHE A 253 33.19 -13.85 23.44
CA PHE A 253 31.92 -14.10 22.77
C PHE A 253 30.91 -13.03 23.18
N GLY A 254 30.21 -12.43 22.20
CA GLY A 254 29.23 -11.37 22.48
C GLY A 254 28.05 -11.90 23.32
N ASN A 255 27.55 -11.08 24.23
CA ASN A 255 26.40 -11.39 25.10
C ASN A 255 25.04 -11.37 24.37
N LEU A 256 25.03 -11.45 23.03
CA LEU A 256 23.80 -11.61 22.26
C LEU A 256 23.32 -13.05 22.48
N SER A 257 22.07 -13.20 22.86
CA SER A 257 21.47 -14.43 23.40
C SER A 257 21.26 -15.56 22.37
N SER A 258 21.97 -15.50 21.25
CA SER A 258 21.77 -16.21 19.98
C SER A 258 22.86 -17.26 19.67
N SER A 259 22.49 -18.31 18.94
CA SER A 259 23.39 -19.39 18.48
C SER A 259 24.16 -19.04 17.20
N VAL A 260 25.19 -19.84 16.90
CA VAL A 260 25.69 -20.02 15.53
C VAL A 260 24.59 -20.62 14.64
N SER A 261 24.56 -20.27 13.36
CA SER A 261 23.64 -20.85 12.36
C SER A 261 24.36 -21.14 11.06
N ILE A 262 23.89 -22.15 10.33
CA ILE A 262 24.45 -22.58 9.05
C ILE A 262 23.33 -23.00 8.09
N GLY A 263 23.44 -22.61 6.83
CA GLY A 263 22.46 -22.93 5.80
C GLY A 263 22.79 -22.21 4.49
N ALA A 264 22.33 -22.77 3.36
CA ALA A 264 22.50 -22.19 2.01
C ALA A 264 23.95 -21.77 1.65
N GLY A 265 24.96 -22.49 2.16
CA GLY A 265 26.37 -22.16 1.92
C GLY A 265 26.91 -20.98 2.74
N ILE A 266 26.16 -20.55 3.77
CA ILE A 266 26.51 -19.45 4.68
C ILE A 266 26.57 -19.97 6.11
N ALA A 267 27.53 -19.49 6.90
CA ALA A 267 27.54 -19.60 8.35
C ALA A 267 27.45 -18.20 8.97
N ALA A 268 26.70 -18.03 10.05
CA ALA A 268 26.59 -16.74 10.74
C ALA A 268 26.61 -16.91 12.27
N TRP A 269 27.23 -15.96 12.97
CA TRP A 269 27.40 -15.99 14.42
C TRP A 269 27.57 -14.60 15.05
N PRO A 270 27.20 -14.41 16.31
CA PRO A 270 27.54 -13.21 17.05
C PRO A 270 29.01 -13.23 17.50
N GLU A 271 29.69 -12.08 17.42
CA GLU A 271 31.09 -11.92 17.80
C GLU A 271 31.32 -10.57 18.49
N ASN A 272 32.07 -10.54 19.59
CA ASN A 272 32.49 -9.27 20.18
C ASN A 272 33.87 -8.87 19.63
N LYS A 273 33.92 -7.81 18.80
CA LYS A 273 35.17 -7.21 18.32
C LYS A 273 35.30 -5.81 18.91
N ASN A 274 36.44 -5.54 19.55
CA ASN A 274 36.78 -4.23 20.10
C ASN A 274 35.71 -3.64 21.06
N GLY A 275 35.01 -4.48 21.83
CA GLY A 275 33.99 -4.05 22.78
C GLY A 275 32.59 -3.84 22.18
N THR A 276 32.42 -4.10 20.88
CA THR A 276 31.11 -4.01 20.20
C THR A 276 30.65 -5.41 19.78
N ASN A 277 29.36 -5.69 19.97
CA ASN A 277 28.75 -6.94 19.53
C ASN A 277 28.34 -6.81 18.05
N HIS A 278 28.95 -7.63 17.22
CA HIS A 278 28.72 -7.74 15.78
C HIS A 278 28.04 -9.07 15.46
N ILE A 279 27.42 -9.13 14.29
CA ILE A 279 27.02 -10.38 13.65
C ILE A 279 27.94 -10.55 12.44
N VAL A 280 28.65 -11.68 12.42
CA VAL A 280 29.60 -12.04 11.37
C VAL A 280 28.97 -13.15 10.55
N ALA A 281 29.06 -13.06 9.23
CA ALA A 281 28.70 -14.13 8.32
C ALA A 281 29.92 -14.56 7.49
N ALA A 282 29.95 -15.82 7.10
CA ALA A 282 30.96 -16.42 6.26
C ALA A 282 30.32 -17.17 5.11
N ASP A 283 30.83 -16.92 3.91
CA ASP A 283 30.59 -17.77 2.76
C ASP A 283 31.46 -19.03 2.92
N LEU A 284 30.84 -20.20 2.93
CA LEU A 284 31.54 -21.47 3.17
C LEU A 284 32.41 -21.93 2.00
N ALA A 285 32.12 -21.46 0.78
CA ALA A 285 32.90 -21.78 -0.41
C ALA A 285 34.18 -20.92 -0.47
N SER A 286 34.05 -19.60 -0.32
CA SER A 286 35.19 -18.67 -0.35
C SER A 286 35.93 -18.57 0.98
N LYS A 287 35.27 -18.95 2.08
CA LYS A 287 35.77 -18.85 3.48
C LYS A 287 36.00 -17.42 3.94
N GLN A 288 35.50 -16.44 3.19
CA GLN A 288 35.58 -15.03 3.56
C GLN A 288 34.53 -14.72 4.62
N THR A 289 34.92 -13.89 5.60
CA THR A 289 34.04 -13.48 6.70
C THR A 289 33.85 -11.98 6.68
N ASP A 290 32.61 -11.52 6.81
CA ASP A 290 32.25 -10.10 6.87
C ASP A 290 31.37 -9.81 8.08
N ILE A 291 31.48 -8.59 8.63
CA ILE A 291 30.51 -8.06 9.58
C ILE A 291 29.29 -7.61 8.79
N VAL A 292 28.12 -8.15 9.12
CA VAL A 292 26.88 -8.02 8.32
C VAL A 292 25.74 -7.35 9.08
N ALA A 293 25.86 -7.22 10.40
CA ALA A 293 24.90 -6.52 11.25
C ALA A 293 25.53 -6.14 12.60
N ASP A 294 25.02 -5.07 13.22
CA ASP A 294 25.55 -4.45 14.45
C ASP A 294 24.40 -4.08 15.39
N SER A 295 24.48 -4.52 16.65
CA SER A 295 23.47 -4.23 17.69
C SER A 295 22.06 -4.81 17.49
N GLU A 296 21.79 -5.55 16.40
CA GLU A 296 20.61 -6.43 16.29
C GLU A 296 20.82 -7.77 17.02
N ILE A 297 19.73 -8.46 17.35
CA ILE A 297 19.75 -9.82 17.89
C ILE A 297 19.65 -10.80 16.72
N PHE A 298 20.69 -11.60 16.52
CA PHE A 298 20.68 -12.66 15.52
C PHE A 298 19.72 -13.78 15.92
N ILE A 299 18.90 -14.28 15.00
CA ILE A 299 18.02 -15.42 15.27
C ILE A 299 18.50 -16.67 14.53
N GLY A 300 18.84 -16.53 13.24
CA GLY A 300 19.27 -17.64 12.40
C GLY A 300 19.32 -17.27 10.93
N LEU A 301 19.42 -18.29 10.07
CA LEU A 301 19.41 -18.14 8.62
C LEU A 301 18.13 -18.69 8.02
N TYR A 302 17.59 -17.98 7.03
CA TYR A 302 16.50 -18.42 6.17
C TYR A 302 16.93 -18.20 4.73
N ASN A 303 17.13 -19.28 3.97
CA ASN A 303 17.82 -19.24 2.68
C ASN A 303 19.16 -18.50 2.80
N ASP A 304 19.39 -17.49 1.97
CA ASP A 304 20.55 -16.59 1.96
C ASP A 304 20.38 -15.33 2.83
N GLN A 305 19.34 -15.29 3.69
CA GLN A 305 19.01 -14.14 4.53
C GLN A 305 19.34 -14.38 6.01
N LEU A 306 19.81 -13.32 6.67
CA LEU A 306 19.83 -13.26 8.12
C LEU A 306 18.43 -12.94 8.65
N VAL A 307 17.99 -13.71 9.64
CA VAL A 307 16.83 -13.37 10.46
C VAL A 307 17.33 -12.61 11.68
N LEU A 308 16.98 -11.33 11.75
CA LEU A 308 17.42 -10.38 12.77
C LEU A 308 16.22 -9.87 13.57
N ARG A 309 16.45 -9.57 14.85
CA ARG A 309 15.50 -8.86 15.70
C ARG A 309 16.07 -7.51 16.10
N ILE A 310 15.35 -6.43 15.76
CA ILE A 310 15.77 -5.05 16.02
C ILE A 310 15.21 -4.53 17.36
N LYS A 311 15.66 -3.33 17.79
CA LYS A 311 15.34 -2.73 19.11
C LYS A 311 13.86 -2.54 19.41
N ASP A 312 13.02 -2.38 18.38
CA ASP A 312 11.56 -2.28 18.53
C ASP A 312 10.87 -3.65 18.51
N GLU A 313 11.65 -4.71 18.76
CA GLU A 313 11.21 -6.10 18.84
C GLU A 313 10.59 -6.61 17.52
N GLN A 314 11.04 -6.03 16.41
CA GLN A 314 10.61 -6.40 15.08
C GLN A 314 11.57 -7.42 14.44
N ILE A 315 11.03 -8.30 13.59
CA ILE A 315 11.78 -9.27 12.79
C ILE A 315 12.10 -8.67 11.43
N LEU A 316 13.37 -8.73 11.08
CA LEU A 316 13.99 -8.19 9.88
C LEU A 316 14.68 -9.32 9.13
N LEU A 317 14.42 -9.45 7.83
CA LEU A 317 15.20 -10.30 6.93
C LEU A 317 16.20 -9.44 6.19
N ARG A 318 17.48 -9.75 6.35
CA ARG A 318 18.57 -9.04 5.69
C ARG A 318 19.21 -9.94 4.64
N GLN A 319 19.14 -9.54 3.37
CA GLN A 319 19.76 -10.24 2.26
C GLN A 319 21.30 -10.15 2.29
N LEU A 320 21.98 -11.28 2.13
CA LEU A 320 23.44 -11.36 2.04
C LEU A 320 23.88 -11.47 0.57
N LYS A 321 24.79 -10.60 0.13
CA LYS A 321 25.33 -10.67 -1.23
C LYS A 321 26.41 -11.77 -1.29
N GLN A 322 26.28 -12.69 -2.24
CA GLN A 322 27.18 -13.86 -2.41
C GLN A 322 28.61 -13.53 -2.94
N THR A 323 29.08 -12.29 -2.78
CA THR A 323 30.32 -11.84 -3.43
C THR A 323 31.15 -10.93 -2.52
N GLY A 324 31.72 -11.46 -1.44
CA GLY A 324 32.98 -11.01 -0.80
C GLY A 324 33.27 -9.50 -0.63
N GLN A 325 32.26 -8.64 -0.64
CA GLN A 325 32.36 -7.19 -0.64
C GLN A 325 31.17 -6.63 0.13
N GLY A 326 31.12 -6.92 1.43
CA GLY A 326 30.35 -6.25 2.51
C GLY A 326 29.34 -5.16 2.12
N GLN A 327 28.31 -5.50 1.33
CA GLN A 327 27.21 -4.59 1.01
C GLN A 327 25.88 -5.33 1.02
N THR A 328 24.97 -4.81 1.85
CA THR A 328 23.57 -5.20 2.01
C THR A 328 22.79 -4.81 0.74
N VAL A 329 22.00 -5.74 0.19
CA VAL A 329 21.23 -5.46 -1.04
C VAL A 329 19.87 -4.83 -0.69
N THR A 330 19.16 -5.33 0.33
CA THR A 330 17.90 -4.77 0.84
C THR A 330 17.52 -5.39 2.19
N ASP A 331 16.92 -4.61 3.07
CA ASP A 331 16.33 -5.06 4.33
C ASP A 331 14.80 -5.18 4.15
N THR A 332 14.19 -6.31 4.55
CA THR A 332 12.73 -6.51 4.52
C THR A 332 12.18 -6.70 5.92
N LEU A 333 11.22 -5.85 6.31
CA LEU A 333 10.59 -5.93 7.62
C LEU A 333 9.47 -6.98 7.60
N VAL A 334 9.61 -8.04 8.40
CA VAL A 334 8.64 -9.15 8.51
C VAL A 334 7.61 -8.92 9.61
N SER A 335 7.85 -7.96 10.51
CA SER A 335 6.90 -7.62 11.58
C SER A 335 6.47 -6.16 11.57
N ALA A 336 5.45 -5.86 10.78
CA ALA A 336 4.54 -4.78 11.10
C ALA A 336 3.25 -5.41 11.65
N VAL A 337 3.19 -5.65 12.97
CA VAL A 337 1.91 -5.85 13.68
C VAL A 337 1.76 -4.68 14.66
N PRO A 338 0.71 -3.85 14.55
CA PRO A 338 0.49 -2.75 15.49
C PRO A 338 -0.12 -3.24 16.80
N TYR A 339 0.44 -2.76 17.91
CA TYR A 339 -0.08 -2.87 19.28
C TYR A 339 -1.48 -2.25 19.43
N ILE A 340 -2.37 -2.90 20.21
CA ILE A 340 -3.25 -2.27 21.23
C ILE A 340 -3.76 -3.38 22.17
N ASP A 341 -3.43 -3.30 23.46
CA ASP A 341 -4.00 -4.22 24.47
C ASP A 341 -4.86 -3.54 25.54
N LYS A 342 -4.96 -2.20 25.54
CA LYS A 342 -5.95 -1.51 26.39
C LYS A 342 -6.51 -0.27 25.70
N ILE A 343 -7.84 -0.22 25.62
CA ILE A 343 -8.58 1.01 25.38
C ILE A 343 -8.24 2.00 26.51
N PRO A 344 -7.80 3.25 26.21
CA PRO A 344 -7.47 4.26 27.21
C PRO A 344 -8.65 4.54 28.16
N SER A 345 -8.34 4.82 29.43
CA SER A 345 -9.33 5.09 30.49
C SER A 345 -10.30 6.23 30.15
N SER A 346 -9.89 7.16 29.27
CA SER A 346 -10.72 8.24 28.74
C SER A 346 -11.92 7.72 27.94
N VAL A 347 -11.78 6.61 27.21
CA VAL A 347 -12.89 5.95 26.49
C VAL A 347 -13.81 5.18 27.46
N ARG A 348 -13.28 4.68 28.58
CA ARG A 348 -14.10 4.08 29.65
C ARG A 348 -14.96 5.11 30.39
N GLN A 349 -14.50 6.36 30.50
CA GLN A 349 -15.26 7.43 31.16
C GLN A 349 -16.32 8.06 30.25
N SER A 350 -16.13 8.08 28.92
CA SER A 350 -17.16 8.49 27.95
C SER A 350 -18.32 7.49 27.80
N LEU A 351 -18.20 6.28 28.36
CA LEU A 351 -19.31 5.32 28.51
C LEU A 351 -20.25 5.68 29.69
N GLY A 352 -19.96 6.76 30.40
CA GLY A 352 -20.65 7.20 31.61
C GLY A 352 -21.87 8.10 31.38
N SER A 353 -22.86 7.63 30.62
CA SER A 353 -24.27 8.09 30.76
C SER A 353 -25.27 7.11 30.14
N LEU A 354 -24.97 5.81 30.23
CA LEU A 354 -25.91 4.76 29.82
C LEU A 354 -26.47 4.11 31.09
N GLY A 355 -27.77 4.33 31.33
CA GLY A 355 -28.53 3.59 32.32
C GLY A 355 -28.45 2.08 32.07
N ILE A 356 -28.39 1.35 33.18
CA ILE A 356 -28.59 -0.10 33.37
C ILE A 356 -29.29 -0.80 32.17
N TYR A 357 -28.73 -1.77 31.43
CA TYR A 357 -27.83 -2.88 31.81
C TYR A 357 -27.16 -3.61 30.60
N LYS A 358 -26.11 -4.37 30.99
CA LYS A 358 -25.71 -5.75 30.65
C LYS A 358 -25.44 -6.18 29.20
N LYS A 359 -24.12 -6.30 29.04
CA LYS A 359 -23.35 -7.44 28.53
C LYS A 359 -23.15 -7.44 27.03
N LEU A 360 -21.96 -6.96 26.73
CA LEU A 360 -21.24 -7.31 25.53
C LEU A 360 -20.38 -8.57 25.80
N ALA A 361 -20.69 -9.75 25.23
CA ALA A 361 -19.77 -10.91 25.06
C ALA A 361 -19.88 -11.62 23.66
N THR A 362 -18.83 -11.60 22.82
CA THR A 362 -18.56 -12.59 21.76
C THR A 362 -17.73 -13.58 22.53
N GLN A 363 -16.80 -14.32 21.94
CA GLN A 363 -15.81 -14.87 22.88
C GLN A 363 -14.99 -13.72 23.56
N ASP A 364 -15.13 -12.46 23.08
CA ASP A 364 -14.81 -11.13 23.67
C ASP A 364 -15.86 -9.97 23.52
N ASN A 365 -16.66 -9.93 22.44
CA ASN A 365 -17.80 -9.08 21.96
C ASN A 365 -17.61 -8.06 20.88
N SER A 366 -17.41 -8.56 19.67
CA SER A 366 -17.75 -7.93 18.38
C SER A 366 -19.26 -7.63 18.25
N VAL A 367 -19.64 -6.51 18.86
CA VAL A 367 -20.97 -5.90 19.05
C VAL A 367 -21.91 -5.83 17.84
N ILE A 368 -23.21 -6.05 18.09
CA ILE A 368 -24.37 -5.62 17.29
C ILE A 368 -25.00 -4.39 17.97
N VAL A 369 -25.39 -3.35 17.20
CA VAL A 369 -26.20 -2.24 17.73
C VAL A 369 -27.43 -2.01 16.86
N TYR A 370 -28.62 -2.10 17.48
CA TYR A 370 -29.91 -1.65 16.96
C TYR A 370 -30.40 -0.46 17.81
N SER A 371 -31.05 0.52 17.19
CA SER A 371 -31.53 1.79 17.79
C SER A 371 -33.05 1.91 17.65
N PRO A 372 -33.78 2.42 18.66
CA PRO A 372 -34.32 3.81 18.62
C PRO A 372 -34.44 4.46 20.03
N ASP A 373 -34.79 5.73 20.32
CA ASP A 373 -35.06 6.98 19.57
C ASP A 373 -34.88 8.16 20.58
N SER A 374 -34.05 9.17 20.25
CA SER A 374 -34.00 10.56 20.82
C SER A 374 -33.70 10.80 22.33
N ALA A 375 -33.18 11.94 22.81
CA ALA A 375 -32.43 13.10 22.27
C ALA A 375 -31.82 13.90 23.46
N ASP A 376 -30.82 14.74 23.14
CA ASP A 376 -30.29 15.90 23.88
C ASP A 376 -29.12 15.74 24.88
N SER A 377 -27.90 16.12 24.48
CA SER A 377 -27.17 17.29 25.03
C SER A 377 -25.77 17.50 24.42
N ASP A 378 -25.35 18.77 24.39
CA ASP A 378 -24.14 19.33 23.76
C ASP A 378 -22.86 19.20 24.61
N PHE A 379 -21.76 18.66 24.04
CA PHE A 379 -20.40 19.23 23.95
C PHE A 379 -19.41 18.19 23.38
N TYR A 380 -18.49 18.67 22.54
CA TYR A 380 -17.55 17.92 21.70
C TYR A 380 -16.58 17.00 22.46
N GLU A 381 -16.61 15.71 22.15
CA GLU A 381 -15.47 14.90 21.69
C GLU A 381 -15.96 13.46 21.42
N ASP A 382 -16.22 13.07 20.16
CA ASP A 382 -16.64 11.70 19.86
C ASP A 382 -16.06 11.15 18.55
N VAL A 383 -15.56 9.91 18.66
CA VAL A 383 -15.58 8.94 17.58
C VAL A 383 -17.04 8.53 17.41
N THR A 384 -17.74 9.13 16.44
CA THR A 384 -19.09 8.70 16.09
C THR A 384 -19.00 7.49 15.16
N ILE A 385 -19.64 6.38 15.55
CA ILE A 385 -19.95 5.26 14.65
C ILE A 385 -21.45 5.35 14.36
N GLY A 386 -21.80 5.77 13.15
CA GLY A 386 -23.18 5.94 12.72
C GLY A 386 -23.46 5.17 11.44
N PHE A 387 -24.66 4.62 11.34
CA PHE A 387 -25.20 4.08 10.10
C PHE A 387 -25.94 5.21 9.39
N ASN A 388 -25.37 5.73 8.31
CA ASN A 388 -26.08 6.68 7.46
C ASN A 388 -27.04 5.89 6.59
N GLY A 389 -28.27 6.40 6.44
CA GLY A 389 -29.40 5.74 5.78
C GLY A 389 -28.99 4.90 4.57
N ASP A 390 -29.14 3.59 4.75
CA ASP A 390 -28.92 2.48 3.84
C ASP A 390 -27.53 2.37 3.16
N THR A 391 -26.79 1.36 3.61
CA THR A 391 -25.53 0.79 3.06
C THR A 391 -24.17 1.44 3.41
N ASP A 392 -24.13 2.55 4.14
CA ASP A 392 -22.87 3.23 4.50
C ASP A 392 -22.51 3.08 6.00
N PHE A 393 -21.27 2.64 6.29
CA PHE A 393 -20.68 2.61 7.64
C PHE A 393 -19.62 3.71 7.79
N ALA A 394 -19.82 4.64 8.71
CA ALA A 394 -18.94 5.80 8.92
C ALA A 394 -18.13 5.71 10.22
N LEU A 395 -16.81 5.87 10.12
CA LEU A 395 -15.86 5.95 11.23
C LEU A 395 -15.20 7.33 11.27
N THR A 396 -15.37 8.07 12.37
CA THR A 396 -14.80 9.42 12.50
C THR A 396 -13.67 9.44 13.53
N LYS A 397 -12.42 9.75 13.15
CA LYS A 397 -11.32 9.96 14.11
C LYS A 397 -10.32 11.03 13.68
N ALA A 398 -9.98 11.90 14.62
CA ALA A 398 -9.01 12.98 14.52
C ALA A 398 -7.57 12.54 14.86
N LEU A 399 -6.59 12.65 13.95
CA LEU A 399 -5.16 12.43 14.24
C LEU A 399 -4.53 13.65 14.94
N GLN A 400 -3.60 13.52 15.89
CA GLN A 400 -2.84 14.66 16.43
C GLN A 400 -1.59 14.98 15.58
N PRO A 401 -1.08 16.23 15.58
CA PRO A 401 0.19 16.56 14.91
C PRO A 401 1.34 15.68 15.39
N GLY A 402 2.03 15.01 14.46
CA GLY A 402 3.17 14.14 14.77
C GLY A 402 2.83 12.70 15.18
N GLN A 403 1.55 12.31 15.22
CA GLN A 403 1.17 10.89 15.37
C GLN A 403 1.34 10.15 14.05
N LYS A 404 2.25 9.16 14.02
CA LYS A 404 2.23 8.07 13.04
C LYS A 404 1.01 7.20 13.35
N ILE A 405 0.17 6.89 12.36
CA ILE A 405 -1.11 6.20 12.64
C ILE A 405 -0.85 4.83 13.27
N VAL A 406 -1.63 4.58 14.33
CA VAL A 406 -1.83 3.30 14.99
C VAL A 406 -3.13 2.73 14.43
N SER A 407 -3.09 1.51 13.89
CA SER A 407 -4.26 0.81 13.37
C SER A 407 -5.32 0.63 14.45
N PHE A 408 -6.57 0.95 14.16
CA PHE A 408 -7.69 0.46 14.97
C PHE A 408 -8.40 -0.62 14.15
N PRO A 409 -8.33 -1.90 14.56
CA PRO A 409 -9.12 -2.93 13.91
C PRO A 409 -10.59 -2.77 14.31
N TRP A 410 -11.48 -2.81 13.32
CA TRP A 410 -12.93 -2.77 13.46
C TRP A 410 -13.51 -4.05 12.87
N THR A 411 -14.31 -4.77 13.63
CA THR A 411 -15.04 -5.92 13.11
C THR A 411 -16.33 -5.43 12.47
N VAL A 412 -16.48 -5.64 11.16
CA VAL A 412 -17.71 -5.35 10.42
C VAL A 412 -18.45 -6.66 10.19
N SER A 413 -19.70 -6.74 10.66
CA SER A 413 -20.57 -7.89 10.47
C SER A 413 -21.92 -7.46 9.89
N PHE A 414 -22.37 -8.15 8.86
CA PHE A 414 -23.67 -7.92 8.20
C PHE A 414 -24.13 -9.21 7.51
N LYS A 415 -25.44 -9.38 7.34
CA LYS A 415 -26.01 -10.46 6.50
C LYS A 415 -26.15 -9.91 5.09
N SER A 416 -25.20 -10.24 4.21
CA SER A 416 -25.34 -9.93 2.78
C SER A 416 -26.44 -10.80 2.17
N SER A 417 -27.40 -10.17 1.49
CA SER A 417 -28.48 -10.81 0.74
C SER A 417 -28.06 -11.20 -0.69
N GLY A 418 -26.79 -10.98 -1.07
CA GLY A 418 -26.24 -11.29 -2.39
C GLY A 418 -26.17 -10.10 -3.34
N GLU A 419 -26.85 -8.99 -3.06
CA GLU A 419 -26.84 -7.77 -3.91
C GLU A 419 -26.32 -6.50 -3.19
N ASP A 420 -26.23 -6.50 -1.85
CA ASP A 420 -25.88 -5.31 -1.09
C ASP A 420 -24.35 -5.14 -0.92
N VAL A 421 -23.80 -4.05 -1.47
CA VAL A 421 -22.42 -3.60 -1.26
C VAL A 421 -22.41 -2.55 -0.15
N LEU A 422 -21.77 -2.85 0.98
CA LEU A 422 -21.58 -1.87 2.05
C LEU A 422 -20.38 -0.99 1.77
N LYS A 423 -20.41 0.29 2.14
CA LYS A 423 -19.23 1.17 2.07
C LYS A 423 -18.67 1.45 3.45
N LEU A 424 -17.43 1.07 3.68
CA LEU A 424 -16.64 1.55 4.81
C LEU A 424 -16.10 2.91 4.46
N SER A 425 -16.30 3.88 5.33
CA SER A 425 -15.77 5.21 5.10
C SER A 425 -15.16 5.82 6.36
N MET A 426 -14.12 6.61 6.16
CA MET A 426 -13.38 7.30 7.21
C MET A 426 -13.14 8.75 6.80
N THR A 427 -13.47 9.68 7.69
CA THR A 427 -13.10 11.09 7.51
C THR A 427 -11.79 11.38 8.24
N TYR A 428 -10.80 11.95 7.55
CA TYR A 428 -9.52 12.39 8.10
C TYR A 428 -9.44 13.94 8.13
N MET A 429 -8.48 14.50 8.88
CA MET A 429 -8.25 15.95 8.87
C MET A 429 -7.18 16.33 7.84
N GLU A 430 -7.58 16.98 6.75
CA GLU A 430 -6.67 17.45 5.68
C GLU A 430 -5.47 18.24 6.21
N LYS A 431 -5.68 19.12 7.20
CA LYS A 431 -4.59 19.95 7.79
C LYS A 431 -3.56 19.15 8.59
N ARG A 432 -3.82 17.86 8.84
CA ARG A 432 -3.00 16.99 9.71
C ARG A 432 -2.39 15.80 8.97
N VAL A 433 -2.78 15.57 7.72
CA VAL A 433 -2.10 14.66 6.79
C VAL A 433 -1.22 15.54 5.88
N PRO A 434 0.11 15.36 5.84
CA PRO A 434 0.97 16.16 4.99
C PRO A 434 0.55 16.09 3.51
N ALA A 435 0.66 17.21 2.81
CA ALA A 435 0.33 17.25 1.38
C ALA A 435 1.22 16.28 0.60
N GLY A 436 0.62 15.42 -0.24
CA GLY A 436 1.33 14.38 -1.01
C GLY A 436 1.53 13.06 -0.26
N GLU A 437 1.07 12.92 0.99
CA GLU A 437 1.19 11.68 1.78
C GLU A 437 -0.13 10.91 1.89
N LEU A 438 -1.10 11.25 1.03
CA LEU A 438 -2.41 10.61 0.99
C LEU A 438 -2.35 9.15 0.50
N ASN A 439 -1.42 8.85 -0.40
CA ASN A 439 -1.13 7.51 -0.89
C ASN A 439 -0.56 6.55 0.19
N LYS A 440 -0.17 7.07 1.36
CA LYS A 440 0.29 6.29 2.50
C LYS A 440 -0.85 5.78 3.37
N LEU A 441 -2.06 6.29 3.18
CA LEU A 441 -3.24 5.98 3.99
C LEU A 441 -4.14 4.97 3.27
N GLY A 442 -4.62 3.94 3.98
CA GLY A 442 -5.77 3.20 3.48
C GLY A 442 -6.33 2.14 4.40
N ILE A 443 -7.40 1.51 3.93
CA ILE A 443 -8.27 0.56 4.60
C ILE A 443 -7.85 -0.85 4.17
N TYR A 444 -7.71 -1.71 5.16
CA TYR A 444 -7.26 -3.09 5.07
C TYR A 444 -8.34 -3.98 5.67
N ARG A 445 -8.38 -5.24 5.26
CA ARG A 445 -9.13 -6.31 5.90
C ARG A 445 -8.18 -7.43 6.25
N LEU A 446 -8.34 -7.99 7.43
CA LEU A 446 -7.58 -9.14 7.87
C LEU A 446 -8.18 -10.39 7.23
N ASP A 447 -7.48 -10.99 6.27
CA ASP A 447 -7.82 -12.27 5.66
C ASP A 447 -6.75 -13.30 6.04
N SER A 448 -7.16 -14.38 6.71
CA SER A 448 -6.26 -15.49 7.08
C SER A 448 -4.99 -15.09 7.86
N GLY A 449 -5.05 -13.99 8.62
CA GLY A 449 -3.91 -13.47 9.39
C GLY A 449 -3.09 -12.38 8.69
N VAL A 450 -3.37 -12.12 7.41
CA VAL A 450 -2.69 -11.10 6.60
C VAL A 450 -3.62 -9.90 6.42
N TRP A 451 -3.08 -8.69 6.60
CA TRP A 451 -3.80 -7.46 6.23
C TRP A 451 -3.86 -7.35 4.71
N THR A 452 -4.94 -7.84 4.12
CA THR A 452 -5.29 -7.59 2.73
C THR A 452 -5.65 -6.14 2.57
N TYR A 453 -4.91 -5.46 1.73
CA TYR A 453 -5.26 -4.09 1.42
C TYR A 453 -6.55 -4.03 0.60
N LEU A 454 -7.53 -3.27 1.09
CA LEU A 454 -8.84 -3.20 0.45
C LEU A 454 -9.12 -1.91 -0.26
N GLY A 455 -8.61 -0.78 0.25
CA GLY A 455 -9.34 0.45 -0.04
C GLY A 455 -8.80 1.78 0.42
N ALA A 456 -8.70 2.79 -0.44
CA ALA A 456 -8.85 4.18 -0.01
C ALA A 456 -9.24 5.06 -1.19
N LEU A 457 -10.53 5.12 -1.51
CA LEU A 457 -11.04 6.10 -2.48
C LEU A 457 -11.24 7.43 -1.80
N PHE A 458 -10.56 8.46 -2.31
CA PHE A 458 -10.78 9.82 -1.87
C PHE A 458 -12.09 10.34 -2.46
N GLU A 459 -13.03 10.71 -1.59
CA GLU A 459 -14.13 11.58 -1.98
C GLU A 459 -13.52 12.99 -2.15
N GLU A 460 -13.35 13.43 -3.41
CA GLU A 460 -12.59 14.63 -3.84
C GLU A 460 -12.94 15.93 -3.09
N ASN A 461 -14.03 15.96 -2.33
CA ASN A 461 -14.55 17.15 -1.66
C ASN A 461 -14.79 17.01 -0.14
N LYS A 462 -14.44 15.88 0.51
CA LYS A 462 -14.88 15.62 1.90
C LYS A 462 -13.83 15.07 2.87
N ALA A 463 -12.54 15.10 2.53
CA ALA A 463 -11.50 14.49 3.37
C ALA A 463 -11.88 13.06 3.82
N ARG A 464 -12.59 12.33 2.96
CA ARG A 464 -13.18 11.04 3.26
C ARG A 464 -12.51 10.00 2.39
N LEU A 465 -12.05 8.94 3.03
CA LEU A 465 -11.62 7.70 2.41
C LEU A 465 -12.75 6.70 2.47
N PHE A 466 -12.99 5.95 1.41
CA PHE A 466 -13.96 4.87 1.46
C PHE A 466 -13.52 3.65 0.65
N THR A 467 -14.11 2.51 1.00
CA THR A 467 -13.98 1.26 0.27
C THR A 467 -15.25 0.46 0.36
N ASP A 468 -15.53 -0.29 -0.70
CA ASP A 468 -16.60 -1.27 -0.68
C ASP A 468 -16.18 -2.46 0.19
N ILE A 469 -17.15 -2.97 0.96
CA ILE A 469 -17.08 -4.16 1.79
C ILE A 469 -18.07 -5.16 1.22
N THR A 470 -17.53 -6.27 0.72
CA THR A 470 -18.32 -7.38 0.15
C THR A 470 -18.41 -8.59 1.07
N GLN A 471 -17.66 -8.60 2.19
CA GLN A 471 -17.68 -9.70 3.15
C GLN A 471 -17.53 -9.22 4.60
N PRO A 472 -18.15 -9.89 5.58
CA PRO A 472 -17.83 -9.69 6.99
C PRO A 472 -16.35 -9.94 7.29
N GLY A 473 -15.77 -9.23 8.24
CA GLY A 473 -14.35 -9.38 8.58
C GLY A 473 -13.82 -8.30 9.52
N VAL A 474 -12.53 -8.37 9.83
CA VAL A 474 -11.83 -7.33 10.60
C VAL A 474 -11.19 -6.36 9.62
N TYR A 475 -11.43 -5.07 9.78
CA TYR A 475 -10.94 -4.00 8.92
C TYR A 475 -10.06 -3.03 9.71
N ALA A 476 -9.03 -2.44 9.11
CA ALA A 476 -8.21 -1.43 9.78
C ALA A 476 -7.78 -0.33 8.82
N VAL A 477 -7.57 0.88 9.33
CA VAL A 477 -6.89 1.94 8.58
C VAL A 477 -5.43 1.95 8.99
N LEU A 478 -4.54 1.82 8.01
CA LEU A 478 -3.10 1.84 8.19
C LEU A 478 -2.48 3.05 7.49
N TYR A 479 -1.43 3.59 8.08
CA TYR A 479 -0.55 4.60 7.48
C TYR A 479 0.85 4.01 7.33
N PHE A 480 1.40 4.05 6.12
CA PHE A 480 2.74 3.53 5.86
C PHE A 480 3.73 4.66 5.75
N ASP A 481 4.75 4.66 6.62
CA ASP A 481 5.85 5.63 6.53
C ASP A 481 6.74 5.41 5.29
N VAL A 482 6.62 4.26 4.61
CA VAL A 482 7.41 3.88 3.43
C VAL A 482 6.49 3.61 2.23
N PRO A 483 6.75 4.17 1.03
CA PRO A 483 6.01 3.83 -0.18
C PRO A 483 6.15 2.33 -0.47
N ASN A 484 5.03 1.61 -0.50
CA ASN A 484 4.99 0.22 -0.95
C ASN A 484 4.54 0.20 -2.41
N GLU A 485 5.44 -0.14 -3.33
CA GLU A 485 5.16 -0.13 -4.77
C GLU A 485 4.09 -1.15 -5.17
N TYR A 486 3.99 -2.29 -4.49
CA TYR A 486 2.93 -3.28 -4.72
C TYR A 486 1.55 -2.75 -4.31
N VAL A 487 1.49 -2.03 -3.18
CA VAL A 487 0.29 -1.37 -2.67
C VAL A 487 -0.14 -0.23 -3.61
N ARG A 488 0.83 0.54 -4.12
CA ARG A 488 0.60 1.56 -5.15
C ARG A 488 0.06 0.94 -6.43
N ASP A 489 0.73 -0.07 -6.97
CA ASP A 489 0.35 -0.66 -8.26
C ASP A 489 -1.03 -1.32 -8.20
N TYR A 490 -1.37 -1.99 -7.09
CA TYR A 490 -2.71 -2.52 -6.84
C TYR A 490 -3.78 -1.40 -6.88
N TRP A 491 -3.49 -0.25 -6.26
CA TRP A 491 -4.41 0.89 -6.29
C TRP A 491 -4.62 1.47 -7.64
N MET A 492 -3.52 1.70 -8.34
CA MET A 492 -3.57 2.30 -9.65
C MET A 492 -4.45 1.42 -10.54
N GLN A 493 -4.28 0.11 -10.48
CA GLN A 493 -5.12 -0.85 -11.19
C GLN A 493 -6.61 -0.77 -10.76
N LYS A 494 -6.93 -0.68 -9.46
CA LYS A 494 -8.31 -0.50 -8.97
C LYS A 494 -8.93 0.83 -9.39
N ARG A 495 -8.17 1.93 -9.30
CA ARG A 495 -8.59 3.28 -9.69
C ARG A 495 -8.81 3.36 -11.19
N ILE A 496 -7.92 2.78 -11.99
CA ILE A 496 -8.10 2.61 -13.44
C ILE A 496 -9.43 1.89 -13.72
N GLY A 497 -9.68 0.76 -13.03
CA GLY A 497 -10.94 0.02 -13.14
C GLY A 497 -12.18 0.87 -12.84
N GLN A 498 -12.13 1.73 -11.83
CA GLN A 498 -13.23 2.64 -11.49
C GLN A 498 -13.43 3.76 -12.50
N LEU A 499 -12.34 4.40 -12.95
CA LEU A 499 -12.39 5.43 -13.98
C LEU A 499 -12.97 4.89 -15.28
N ASN A 500 -12.80 3.59 -15.52
CA ASN A 500 -13.36 2.88 -16.66
C ASN A 500 -14.68 2.14 -16.37
N ALA A 501 -15.19 2.16 -15.13
CA ALA A 501 -16.36 1.34 -14.73
C ALA A 501 -17.64 1.68 -15.50
N ASP A 502 -17.79 2.93 -15.95
CA ASP A 502 -18.93 3.37 -16.77
C ASP A 502 -18.56 3.54 -18.25
N LYS A 503 -17.32 3.23 -18.63
CA LYS A 503 -16.87 3.30 -20.01
C LYS A 503 -17.35 2.06 -20.78
N PRO A 504 -17.60 2.20 -22.10
CA PRO A 504 -17.95 1.06 -22.94
C PRO A 504 -16.78 0.08 -23.06
N ILE A 505 -17.10 -1.19 -23.29
CA ILE A 505 -16.10 -2.19 -23.63
C ILE A 505 -15.52 -1.87 -25.00
N ARG A 506 -14.19 -1.87 -25.12
CA ARG A 506 -13.48 -1.65 -26.38
C ARG A 506 -12.80 -2.94 -26.82
N VAL A 507 -12.70 -3.13 -28.14
CA VAL A 507 -12.07 -4.31 -28.73
C VAL A 507 -10.94 -3.85 -29.63
N TYR A 508 -9.78 -4.47 -29.48
CA TYR A 508 -8.59 -4.17 -30.26
C TYR A 508 -8.12 -5.43 -30.98
N LEU A 509 -7.95 -5.35 -32.28
CA LEU A 509 -7.34 -6.40 -33.11
C LEU A 509 -5.97 -5.91 -33.57
N ASP A 510 -4.92 -6.64 -33.20
CA ASP A 510 -3.53 -6.31 -33.54
C ASP A 510 -3.16 -4.85 -33.20
N GLY A 511 -3.68 -4.34 -32.08
CA GLY A 511 -3.46 -2.97 -31.58
C GLY A 511 -4.41 -1.89 -32.13
N GLU A 512 -5.22 -2.21 -33.15
CA GLU A 512 -6.20 -1.29 -33.72
C GLU A 512 -7.59 -1.47 -33.11
N GLU A 513 -8.27 -0.38 -32.75
CA GLU A 513 -9.64 -0.43 -32.24
C GLU A 513 -10.62 -0.89 -33.34
N VAL A 514 -11.48 -1.86 -33.01
CA VAL A 514 -12.59 -2.30 -33.86
C VAL A 514 -13.82 -1.47 -33.50
N THR A 515 -14.29 -0.67 -34.45
CA THR A 515 -15.52 0.12 -34.31
C THR A 515 -16.75 -0.71 -34.63
N PHE A 516 -17.77 -0.61 -33.76
CA PHE A 516 -19.07 -1.26 -33.90
C PHE A 516 -20.18 -0.20 -33.95
N HIS A 517 -21.32 -0.52 -34.55
CA HIS A 517 -22.46 0.41 -34.60
C HIS A 517 -23.16 0.48 -33.23
N GLN A 518 -23.20 -0.66 -32.54
CA GLN A 518 -23.60 -0.84 -31.17
C GLN A 518 -22.43 -1.30 -30.31
N GLN A 519 -22.41 -0.83 -29.07
CA GLN A 519 -21.32 -1.10 -28.15
C GLN A 519 -21.25 -2.60 -27.81
N PRO A 520 -20.04 -3.18 -27.72
CA PRO A 520 -19.81 -4.49 -27.12
C PRO A 520 -20.45 -4.57 -25.73
N MET A 521 -21.05 -5.72 -25.42
CA MET A 521 -21.77 -5.92 -24.15
C MET A 521 -21.51 -7.28 -23.53
N LEU A 522 -21.63 -7.36 -22.21
CA LEU A 522 -21.52 -8.61 -21.47
C LEU A 522 -22.87 -9.33 -21.49
N LYS A 523 -22.90 -10.58 -21.92
CA LYS A 523 -24.07 -11.47 -21.86
C LYS A 523 -23.63 -12.85 -21.42
N ASP A 524 -24.30 -13.40 -20.41
CA ASP A 524 -24.02 -14.73 -19.84
C ASP A 524 -22.53 -14.91 -19.46
N GLY A 525 -21.89 -13.84 -18.95
CA GLY A 525 -20.47 -13.84 -18.58
C GLY A 525 -19.48 -13.74 -19.76
N SER A 526 -19.97 -13.67 -21.01
CA SER A 526 -19.15 -13.50 -22.21
C SER A 526 -19.28 -12.09 -22.79
N THR A 527 -18.17 -11.50 -23.24
CA THR A 527 -18.23 -10.31 -24.09
C THR A 527 -18.81 -10.70 -25.45
N THR A 528 -19.85 -10.00 -25.87
CA THR A 528 -20.54 -10.19 -27.15
C THR A 528 -20.45 -8.93 -27.99
N VAL A 529 -20.31 -9.11 -29.29
CA VAL A 529 -20.13 -8.02 -30.27
C VAL A 529 -20.92 -8.29 -31.53
N GLU A 530 -21.14 -7.25 -32.34
CA GLU A 530 -21.67 -7.42 -33.70
C GLU A 530 -20.74 -8.33 -34.50
N PHE A 531 -21.30 -9.38 -35.10
CA PHE A 531 -20.49 -10.37 -35.80
C PHE A 531 -19.78 -9.80 -37.03
N ARG A 532 -20.43 -8.90 -37.78
CA ARG A 532 -19.92 -8.45 -39.08
C ARG A 532 -18.60 -7.67 -38.97
N PRO A 533 -18.50 -6.59 -38.16
CA PRO A 533 -17.24 -5.84 -38.05
C PRO A 533 -16.07 -6.71 -37.60
N ILE A 534 -16.30 -7.65 -36.67
CA ILE A 534 -15.22 -8.52 -36.19
C ILE A 534 -14.85 -9.62 -37.20
N PHE A 535 -15.80 -10.22 -37.92
CA PHE A 535 -15.51 -11.21 -38.96
C PHE A 535 -14.72 -10.59 -40.12
N GLU A 536 -15.12 -9.39 -40.57
CA GLU A 536 -14.41 -8.64 -41.62
C GLU A 536 -12.98 -8.30 -41.20
N LYS A 537 -12.79 -7.77 -39.98
CA LYS A 537 -11.45 -7.46 -39.43
C LYS A 537 -10.57 -8.70 -39.26
N LEU A 538 -11.17 -9.85 -38.95
CA LEU A 538 -10.48 -11.15 -38.91
C LEU A 538 -10.22 -11.75 -40.31
N GLY A 539 -10.68 -11.10 -41.38
CA GLY A 539 -10.48 -11.55 -42.76
C GLY A 539 -11.36 -12.72 -43.19
N LEU A 540 -12.52 -12.92 -42.53
CA LEU A 540 -13.47 -13.96 -42.88
C LEU A 540 -14.46 -13.47 -43.94
N GLN A 541 -14.73 -14.31 -44.94
CA GLN A 541 -15.87 -14.16 -45.84
C GLN A 541 -17.13 -14.58 -45.11
N ILE A 542 -18.14 -13.71 -45.17
CA ILE A 542 -19.39 -13.85 -44.43
C ILE A 542 -20.48 -14.33 -45.37
N ASP A 543 -21.19 -15.38 -44.97
CA ASP A 543 -22.42 -15.85 -45.55
C ASP A 543 -23.54 -15.87 -44.50
N TRP A 544 -24.73 -15.41 -44.87
CA TRP A 544 -25.89 -15.34 -43.99
C TRP A 544 -27.07 -16.08 -44.61
N ASP A 545 -27.55 -17.09 -43.90
CA ASP A 545 -28.73 -17.87 -44.27
C ASP A 545 -29.93 -17.41 -43.46
N SER A 546 -30.85 -16.72 -44.12
CA SER A 546 -32.09 -16.21 -43.50
C SER A 546 -33.09 -17.30 -43.11
N THR A 547 -33.04 -18.47 -43.76
CA THR A 547 -33.96 -19.59 -43.50
C THR A 547 -33.57 -20.32 -42.23
N THR A 548 -32.27 -20.57 -42.05
CA THR A 548 -31.75 -21.24 -40.85
C THR A 548 -31.33 -20.27 -39.75
N GLN A 549 -31.38 -18.96 -40.02
CA GLN A 549 -30.88 -17.90 -39.14
C GLN A 549 -29.43 -18.18 -38.69
N SER A 550 -28.57 -18.50 -39.65
CA SER A 550 -27.18 -18.86 -39.38
C SER A 550 -26.18 -17.96 -40.10
N ILE A 551 -25.08 -17.68 -39.39
CA ILE A 551 -23.92 -16.93 -39.85
C ILE A 551 -22.82 -17.94 -40.12
N THR A 552 -22.24 -17.92 -41.33
CA THR A 552 -21.03 -18.67 -41.64
C THR A 552 -19.90 -17.71 -41.98
N GLY A 553 -18.80 -17.79 -41.24
CA GLY A 553 -17.54 -17.11 -41.54
C GLY A 553 -16.50 -18.10 -42.04
N SER A 554 -15.88 -17.85 -43.19
CA SER A 554 -14.85 -18.72 -43.74
C SER A 554 -13.63 -17.94 -44.24
N GLY A 555 -12.43 -18.44 -43.95
CA GLY A 555 -11.17 -17.76 -44.32
C GLY A 555 -9.95 -18.52 -43.82
N GLN A 556 -8.84 -18.46 -44.56
CA GLN A 556 -7.56 -19.11 -44.20
C GLN A 556 -7.69 -20.62 -43.84
N GLY A 557 -8.58 -21.34 -44.51
CA GLY A 557 -8.83 -22.77 -44.25
C GLY A 557 -9.61 -23.07 -42.96
N LYS A 558 -10.18 -22.04 -42.31
CA LYS A 558 -11.08 -22.15 -41.16
C LYS A 558 -12.51 -21.81 -41.59
N SER A 559 -13.48 -22.49 -40.98
CA SER A 559 -14.91 -22.23 -41.13
C SER A 559 -15.58 -22.22 -39.76
N LEU A 560 -16.41 -21.22 -39.51
CA LEU A 560 -17.17 -21.05 -38.27
C LEU A 560 -18.64 -20.80 -38.63
N LYS A 561 -19.55 -21.67 -38.19
CA LYS A 561 -20.99 -21.49 -38.35
C LYS A 561 -21.67 -21.32 -36.99
N LEU A 562 -22.43 -20.24 -36.84
CA LEU A 562 -23.17 -19.85 -35.63
C LEU A 562 -24.65 -19.71 -35.98
N THR A 563 -25.55 -20.22 -35.15
CA THR A 563 -27.00 -20.13 -35.37
C THR A 563 -27.63 -19.34 -34.24
N LEU A 564 -28.55 -18.42 -34.55
CA LEU A 564 -29.23 -17.63 -33.52
C LEU A 564 -30.00 -18.52 -32.53
N GLY A 565 -29.88 -18.18 -31.25
CA GLY A 565 -30.54 -18.87 -30.14
C GLY A 565 -30.01 -20.27 -29.83
N GLN A 566 -28.96 -20.74 -30.50
CA GLN A 566 -28.33 -22.04 -30.25
C GLN A 566 -27.06 -21.87 -29.41
N ASN A 567 -26.90 -22.76 -28.42
CA ASN A 567 -25.69 -22.83 -27.59
C ASN A 567 -24.57 -23.65 -28.25
N GLU A 568 -24.70 -24.02 -29.52
CA GLU A 568 -23.70 -24.78 -30.26
C GLU A 568 -23.33 -24.07 -31.57
N ALA A 569 -22.05 -24.18 -31.92
CA ALA A 569 -21.47 -23.70 -33.17
C ALA A 569 -20.77 -24.85 -33.89
N LEU A 570 -20.60 -24.75 -35.21
CA LEU A 570 -19.76 -25.66 -35.98
C LEU A 570 -18.43 -24.99 -36.31
N VAL A 571 -17.34 -25.50 -35.76
CA VAL A 571 -15.97 -25.10 -36.10
C VAL A 571 -15.37 -26.16 -37.00
N ASN A 572 -15.13 -25.82 -38.27
CA ASN A 572 -14.68 -26.74 -39.31
C ASN A 572 -15.57 -28.00 -39.44
N GLY A 573 -16.89 -27.83 -39.24
CA GLY A 573 -17.87 -28.91 -39.29
C GLY A 573 -18.01 -29.72 -37.99
N ILE A 574 -17.22 -29.42 -36.96
CA ILE A 574 -17.28 -30.08 -35.64
C ILE A 574 -18.11 -29.23 -34.68
N ALA A 575 -19.08 -29.84 -34.00
CA ALA A 575 -19.87 -29.15 -32.99
C ALA A 575 -19.02 -28.71 -31.78
N SER A 576 -19.25 -27.50 -31.30
CA SER A 576 -18.57 -26.89 -30.16
C SER A 576 -19.55 -26.03 -29.37
N GLU A 577 -19.51 -26.13 -28.05
CA GLU A 577 -20.38 -25.38 -27.16
C GLU A 577 -20.00 -23.89 -27.12
N LEU A 578 -21.02 -23.04 -27.06
CA LEU A 578 -20.89 -21.59 -26.97
C LEU A 578 -21.09 -21.11 -25.54
N PRO A 579 -20.25 -20.18 -25.04
CA PRO A 579 -20.44 -19.59 -23.73
C PRO A 579 -21.66 -18.67 -23.66
N ALA A 580 -22.13 -18.17 -24.82
CA ALA A 580 -23.36 -17.41 -24.94
C ALA A 580 -23.98 -17.65 -26.33
N SER A 581 -25.28 -17.93 -26.38
CA SER A 581 -26.03 -18.07 -27.64
C SER A 581 -25.99 -16.78 -28.47
N PRO A 582 -25.74 -16.85 -29.80
CA PRO A 582 -25.88 -15.71 -30.69
C PRO A 582 -27.30 -15.16 -30.64
N PHE A 583 -27.46 -13.84 -30.65
CA PHE A 583 -28.76 -13.21 -30.44
C PHE A 583 -28.91 -11.92 -31.22
N LEU A 584 -30.15 -11.49 -31.43
CA LEU A 584 -30.46 -10.22 -32.07
C LEU A 584 -30.64 -9.14 -31.01
N ASN A 585 -29.96 -8.00 -31.18
CA ASN A 585 -30.14 -6.82 -30.35
C ASN A 585 -30.23 -5.56 -31.23
N GLN A 586 -31.35 -4.84 -31.14
CA GLN A 586 -31.61 -3.61 -31.91
C GLN A 586 -31.18 -3.71 -33.39
N GLU A 587 -31.59 -4.79 -34.07
CA GLU A 587 -31.31 -5.12 -35.49
C GLU A 587 -29.93 -5.72 -35.81
N TYR A 588 -29.02 -5.86 -34.85
CA TYR A 588 -27.69 -6.43 -35.06
C TYR A 588 -27.55 -7.79 -34.40
N THR A 589 -26.89 -8.74 -35.05
CA THR A 589 -26.60 -10.05 -34.48
C THR A 589 -25.31 -10.01 -33.67
N PHE A 590 -25.41 -10.35 -32.39
CA PHE A 590 -24.31 -10.41 -31.45
C PHE A 590 -23.81 -11.84 -31.29
N VAL A 591 -22.48 -11.99 -31.21
CA VAL A 591 -21.77 -13.27 -31.09
C VAL A 591 -20.72 -13.21 -29.97
N PRO A 592 -20.40 -14.33 -29.30
CA PRO A 592 -19.36 -14.36 -28.26
C PRO A 592 -17.97 -14.13 -28.86
N LEU A 593 -17.37 -12.99 -28.50
CA LEU A 593 -16.13 -12.49 -29.12
C LEU A 593 -14.95 -13.44 -28.94
N ARG A 594 -14.75 -13.95 -27.72
CA ARG A 594 -13.66 -14.88 -27.40
C ARG A 594 -13.72 -16.12 -28.28
N PHE A 595 -14.89 -16.74 -28.37
CA PHE A 595 -15.10 -17.94 -29.17
C PHE A 595 -14.81 -17.68 -30.65
N VAL A 596 -15.33 -16.57 -31.20
CA VAL A 596 -15.09 -16.18 -32.60
C VAL A 596 -13.60 -15.96 -32.86
N GLY A 597 -12.91 -15.20 -32.01
CA GLY A 597 -11.48 -14.93 -32.15
C GLY A 597 -10.65 -16.21 -32.07
N GLU A 598 -10.87 -17.05 -31.06
CA GLU A 598 -10.12 -18.29 -30.86
C GLU A 598 -10.40 -19.35 -31.94
N ALA A 599 -11.62 -19.40 -32.50
CA ALA A 599 -11.94 -20.28 -33.63
C ALA A 599 -11.14 -19.96 -34.91
N THR A 600 -10.68 -18.71 -35.06
CA THR A 600 -9.78 -18.30 -36.14
C THR A 600 -8.30 -18.56 -35.85
N GLY A 601 -7.98 -19.12 -34.68
CA GLY A 601 -6.60 -19.38 -34.24
C GLY A 601 -5.92 -18.18 -33.60
N ARG A 602 -6.63 -17.07 -33.34
CA ARG A 602 -6.12 -15.91 -32.60
C ARG A 602 -6.20 -16.13 -31.09
N LYS A 603 -5.43 -15.38 -30.31
CA LYS A 603 -5.57 -15.31 -28.85
C LYS A 603 -6.46 -14.14 -28.47
N VAL A 604 -7.25 -14.30 -27.40
CA VAL A 604 -8.16 -13.28 -26.89
C VAL A 604 -7.92 -13.05 -25.40
N LEU A 605 -7.58 -11.82 -25.03
CA LEU A 605 -7.26 -11.41 -23.67
C LEU A 605 -8.23 -10.32 -23.20
N TRP A 606 -8.74 -10.44 -21.97
CA TRP A 606 -9.62 -9.46 -21.36
C TRP A 606 -8.87 -8.69 -20.29
N ASP A 607 -8.88 -7.37 -20.38
CA ASP A 607 -8.38 -6.46 -19.37
C ASP A 607 -9.55 -5.75 -18.70
N ALA A 608 -9.88 -6.22 -17.51
CA ALA A 608 -11.03 -5.74 -16.74
C ALA A 608 -10.87 -4.27 -16.31
N ASN A 609 -9.64 -3.81 -16.06
CA ASN A 609 -9.40 -2.46 -15.56
C ASN A 609 -9.51 -1.44 -16.69
N LEU A 610 -9.07 -1.79 -17.89
CA LEU A 610 -9.21 -0.94 -19.08
C LEU A 610 -10.52 -1.17 -19.85
N LYS A 611 -11.34 -2.14 -19.44
CA LYS A 611 -12.50 -2.64 -20.18
C LYS A 611 -12.18 -2.92 -21.66
N ALA A 612 -11.05 -3.58 -21.89
CA ALA A 612 -10.51 -3.80 -23.22
C ALA A 612 -10.39 -5.31 -23.52
N VAL A 613 -10.81 -5.72 -24.71
CA VAL A 613 -10.52 -7.04 -25.26
C VAL A 613 -9.42 -6.90 -26.30
N TYR A 614 -8.34 -7.65 -26.15
CA TYR A 614 -7.22 -7.70 -27.09
C TYR A 614 -7.25 -9.00 -27.88
N ILE A 615 -7.15 -8.90 -29.21
CA ILE A 615 -7.11 -10.02 -30.14
C ILE A 615 -5.81 -9.90 -30.94
N TYR A 616 -5.01 -10.95 -30.94
CA TYR A 616 -3.68 -10.93 -31.56
C TYR A 616 -3.26 -12.34 -32.00
N ASP A 617 -2.20 -12.40 -32.81
CA ASP A 617 -1.61 -13.68 -33.22
C ASP A 617 -1.08 -14.48 -32.03
N PRO A 618 -1.13 -15.83 -32.08
CA PRO A 618 -0.45 -16.65 -31.10
C PRO A 618 1.03 -16.28 -30.98
N ALA A 619 1.41 -15.87 -29.78
CA ALA A 619 2.77 -15.54 -29.38
C ALA A 619 3.14 -16.43 -28.18
N THR A 620 4.44 -16.66 -27.99
CA THR A 620 4.93 -17.41 -26.83
C THR A 620 5.19 -16.44 -25.68
N GLU A 621 4.76 -16.79 -24.46
CA GLU A 621 5.20 -16.05 -23.28
C GLU A 621 6.72 -16.16 -23.12
N GLY A 622 7.37 -15.05 -22.80
CA GLY A 622 8.81 -15.00 -22.66
C GLY A 622 9.30 -13.76 -21.92
N LYS A 623 10.61 -13.71 -21.71
CA LYS A 623 11.31 -12.62 -21.03
C LYS A 623 12.48 -12.16 -21.88
N LEU A 624 12.67 -10.84 -21.97
CA LEU A 624 13.86 -10.22 -22.54
C LEU A 624 14.63 -9.54 -21.41
N TYR A 625 15.94 -9.51 -21.52
CA TYR A 625 16.84 -8.93 -20.52
C TYR A 625 17.77 -7.93 -21.20
N TYR A 626 18.16 -6.90 -20.46
CA TYR A 626 19.23 -5.99 -20.83
C TYR A 626 20.59 -6.71 -20.76
N ASP A 627 21.63 -6.14 -21.38
CA ASP A 627 23.00 -6.69 -21.35
C ASP A 627 23.56 -6.87 -19.93
N ASN A 628 23.07 -6.07 -18.97
CA ASN A 628 23.44 -6.14 -17.56
C ASN A 628 22.69 -7.25 -16.77
N GLY A 629 21.82 -8.02 -17.44
CA GLY A 629 21.00 -9.07 -16.84
C GLY A 629 19.70 -8.61 -16.18
N ALA A 630 19.42 -7.30 -16.16
CA ALA A 630 18.15 -6.77 -15.65
C ALA A 630 16.99 -7.15 -16.57
N LEU A 631 15.82 -7.43 -16.00
CA LEU A 631 14.60 -7.72 -16.76
C LEU A 631 14.22 -6.50 -17.60
N MET A 632 14.15 -6.66 -18.93
CA MET A 632 13.71 -5.61 -19.86
C MET A 632 12.23 -5.76 -20.17
N TYR A 633 11.78 -6.98 -20.46
CA TYR A 633 10.40 -7.24 -20.86
C TYR A 633 9.93 -8.58 -20.31
N GLU A 634 8.68 -8.66 -19.88
CA GLU A 634 7.98 -9.93 -19.69
C GLU A 634 6.61 -9.89 -20.36
N GLY A 635 6.27 -10.94 -21.10
CA GLY A 635 5.01 -11.04 -21.82
C GLY A 635 5.18 -11.77 -23.14
N GLN A 636 4.34 -11.42 -24.11
CA GLN A 636 4.24 -12.16 -25.35
C GLN A 636 5.32 -11.78 -26.36
N LEU A 637 5.96 -12.81 -26.91
CA LEU A 637 7.01 -12.71 -27.91
C LEU A 637 6.61 -13.43 -29.19
N LYS A 638 6.88 -12.79 -30.33
CA LYS A 638 6.80 -13.39 -31.66
C LYS A 638 8.13 -13.17 -32.35
N ASN A 639 8.78 -14.26 -32.77
CA ASN A 639 10.13 -14.24 -33.39
C ASN A 639 11.20 -13.52 -32.54
N GLY A 640 11.09 -13.57 -31.21
CA GLY A 640 12.02 -12.90 -30.29
C GLY A 640 11.76 -11.41 -30.08
N GLU A 641 10.74 -10.84 -30.73
CA GLU A 641 10.32 -9.45 -30.56
C GLU A 641 9.07 -9.34 -29.69
N MET A 642 8.92 -8.23 -28.97
CA MET A 642 7.74 -7.94 -28.16
C MET A 642 6.51 -7.82 -29.07
N ASN A 643 5.54 -8.72 -28.87
CA ASN A 643 4.37 -8.83 -29.73
C ASN A 643 3.20 -9.45 -28.95
N GLY A 644 2.15 -8.66 -28.70
CA GLY A 644 1.06 -9.00 -27.80
C GLY A 644 1.13 -8.23 -26.47
N LYS A 645 0.37 -8.67 -25.48
CA LYS A 645 0.32 -8.02 -24.15
C LYS A 645 1.62 -8.30 -23.38
N GLY A 646 2.17 -7.28 -22.73
CA GLY A 646 3.31 -7.45 -21.84
C GLY A 646 3.66 -6.22 -21.03
N LYS A 647 4.75 -6.34 -20.28
CA LYS A 647 5.31 -5.31 -19.41
C LYS A 647 6.74 -5.02 -19.82
N LEU A 648 7.05 -3.73 -20.03
CA LEU A 648 8.38 -3.24 -20.34
C LEU A 648 8.94 -2.48 -19.13
N TYR A 649 10.18 -2.78 -18.75
CA TYR A 649 10.89 -2.25 -17.59
C TYR A 649 12.10 -1.44 -18.04
N ARG A 650 12.55 -0.50 -17.22
CA ARG A 650 13.82 0.23 -17.40
C ARG A 650 14.98 -0.58 -16.84
N GLU A 651 16.21 -0.18 -17.16
CA GLU A 651 17.43 -0.83 -16.66
C GLU A 651 17.55 -0.83 -15.12
N ASP A 652 16.92 0.14 -14.45
CA ASP A 652 16.85 0.23 -12.98
C ASP A 652 15.79 -0.71 -12.35
N GLY A 653 15.09 -1.49 -13.17
CA GLY A 653 14.03 -2.42 -12.75
C GLY A 653 12.65 -1.78 -12.60
N SER A 654 12.51 -0.44 -12.75
CA SER A 654 11.20 0.22 -12.68
C SER A 654 10.33 -0.12 -13.89
N LEU A 655 9.04 -0.39 -13.67
CA LEU A 655 8.08 -0.61 -14.74
C LEU A 655 7.93 0.67 -15.57
N TRP A 656 7.91 0.53 -16.90
CA TRP A 656 7.72 1.65 -17.83
C TRP A 656 6.38 1.55 -18.55
N TYR A 657 6.06 0.40 -19.15
CA TYR A 657 4.79 0.20 -19.84
C TYR A 657 4.12 -1.09 -19.39
N ASP A 658 2.80 -1.03 -19.23
CA ASP A 658 1.90 -2.19 -19.21
C ASP A 658 0.93 -2.02 -20.38
N ALA A 659 1.23 -2.66 -21.51
CA ALA A 659 0.63 -2.31 -22.79
C ALA A 659 0.63 -3.50 -23.77
N VAL A 660 0.06 -3.27 -24.95
CA VAL A 660 0.20 -4.18 -26.09
C VAL A 660 1.37 -3.72 -26.96
N PHE A 661 2.13 -4.68 -27.46
CA PHE A 661 3.29 -4.47 -28.30
C PHE A 661 3.08 -5.08 -29.66
N GLN A 662 3.65 -4.48 -30.69
CA GLN A 662 3.73 -5.05 -32.03
C GLN A 662 5.10 -4.71 -32.60
N ASN A 663 5.92 -5.73 -32.87
CA ASN A 663 7.28 -5.59 -33.38
C ASN A 663 8.13 -4.61 -32.55
N ASN A 664 8.10 -4.78 -31.23
CA ASN A 664 8.77 -3.94 -30.24
C ASN A 664 8.16 -2.55 -29.99
N ASP A 665 7.18 -2.11 -30.78
CA ASP A 665 6.50 -0.84 -30.58
C ASP A 665 5.27 -0.99 -29.70
N VAL A 666 5.03 -0.02 -28.81
CA VAL A 666 3.80 0.06 -28.02
C VAL A 666 2.65 0.47 -28.94
N VAL A 667 1.56 -0.29 -28.96
CA VAL A 667 0.38 -0.07 -29.78
C VAL A 667 -0.92 -0.14 -28.98
N GLY A 668 -1.98 0.48 -29.50
CA GLY A 668 -3.29 0.50 -28.85
C GLY A 668 -3.27 1.18 -27.48
N PRO A 669 -4.15 0.77 -26.55
CA PRO A 669 -4.19 1.33 -25.21
C PRO A 669 -3.12 0.70 -24.31
N GLY A 670 -2.68 1.46 -23.32
CA GLY A 670 -1.66 1.02 -22.38
C GLY A 670 -1.47 2.00 -21.24
N ILE A 671 -0.78 1.52 -20.21
CA ILE A 671 -0.44 2.31 -19.03
C ILE A 671 1.05 2.65 -19.10
N ILE A 672 1.37 3.93 -18.94
CA ILE A 672 2.73 4.42 -18.77
C ILE A 672 2.96 4.64 -17.29
N TYR A 673 4.05 4.11 -16.76
CA TYR A 673 4.54 4.36 -15.41
C TYR A 673 5.69 5.36 -15.48
N PHE A 674 5.58 6.49 -14.79
CA PHE A 674 6.64 7.50 -14.75
C PHE A 674 7.61 7.24 -13.58
N ALA A 675 8.89 7.49 -13.83
CA ALA A 675 9.96 7.33 -12.84
C ALA A 675 10.99 8.47 -12.98
N GLY A 676 11.55 8.87 -11.84
CA GLY A 676 12.64 9.84 -11.74
C GLY A 676 12.25 11.30 -12.02
N VAL A 677 13.27 12.14 -12.05
CA VAL A 677 13.13 13.59 -12.27
C VAL A 677 12.96 13.88 -13.76
N SER A 678 11.81 14.43 -14.14
CA SER A 678 11.51 14.91 -15.49
C SER A 678 11.16 16.40 -15.45
N ARG A 679 11.85 17.22 -16.26
CA ARG A 679 11.67 18.69 -16.31
C ARG A 679 11.72 19.37 -14.93
N GLY A 680 12.57 18.89 -14.03
CA GLY A 680 12.78 19.46 -12.69
C GLY A 680 11.76 19.04 -11.62
N ARG A 681 10.85 18.11 -11.94
CA ARG A 681 9.92 17.51 -10.99
C ARG A 681 10.15 16.00 -10.94
N ASP A 682 10.19 15.43 -9.74
CA ASP A 682 10.11 13.98 -9.58
C ASP A 682 8.69 13.51 -9.95
N ARG A 683 8.61 12.60 -10.93
CA ARG A 683 7.34 12.03 -11.42
C ARG A 683 7.21 10.56 -11.02
N THR A 684 8.07 10.08 -10.13
CA THR A 684 8.02 8.70 -9.63
C THR A 684 6.66 8.40 -9.01
N GLY A 685 5.99 7.38 -9.52
CA GLY A 685 4.67 6.95 -9.05
C GLY A 685 3.48 7.58 -9.78
N GLU A 686 3.70 8.55 -10.68
CA GLU A 686 2.66 9.00 -11.60
C GLU A 686 2.41 7.93 -12.68
N ILE A 687 1.19 7.87 -13.23
CA ILE A 687 0.91 7.07 -14.43
C ILE A 687 0.12 7.85 -15.47
N ALA A 688 0.11 7.35 -16.70
CA ALA A 688 -0.83 7.77 -17.74
C ALA A 688 -1.55 6.56 -18.33
N ILE A 689 -2.88 6.61 -18.37
CA ILE A 689 -3.70 5.70 -19.15
C ILE A 689 -3.83 6.32 -20.55
N ALA A 690 -3.20 5.72 -21.54
CA ALA A 690 -3.25 6.18 -22.92
C ALA A 690 -4.11 5.24 -23.77
N GLN A 691 -4.89 5.79 -24.69
CA GLN A 691 -5.65 4.99 -25.66
C GLN A 691 -4.86 4.64 -26.91
N LYS A 692 -3.82 5.43 -27.20
CA LYS A 692 -3.01 5.28 -28.40
C LYS A 692 -1.60 5.81 -28.15
N PHE A 693 -0.65 5.20 -28.84
CA PHE A 693 0.74 5.61 -28.89
C PHE A 693 1.16 5.94 -30.32
N GLU A 694 2.13 6.83 -30.43
CA GLU A 694 2.83 7.20 -31.65
C GLU A 694 4.30 7.41 -31.29
N ASN A 695 5.20 6.64 -31.91
CA ASN A 695 6.64 6.64 -31.58
C ASN A 695 6.91 6.42 -30.08
N GLY A 696 6.20 5.47 -29.46
CA GLY A 696 6.31 5.15 -28.03
C GLY A 696 5.75 6.23 -27.09
N ARG A 697 5.16 7.31 -27.61
CA ARG A 697 4.59 8.41 -26.81
C ARG A 697 3.08 8.45 -26.95
N GLN A 698 2.40 8.80 -25.88
CA GLN A 698 0.94 8.92 -25.87
C GLN A 698 0.46 10.02 -26.81
N THR A 699 -0.51 9.68 -27.65
CA THR A 699 -1.22 10.59 -28.56
C THR A 699 -2.71 10.28 -28.47
N GLY A 700 -3.56 11.30 -28.56
CA GLY A 700 -5.01 11.20 -28.36
C GLY A 700 -5.38 11.37 -26.89
N TYR A 701 -6.55 10.87 -26.50
CA TYR A 701 -7.08 11.04 -25.15
C TYR A 701 -6.28 10.24 -24.13
N VAL A 702 -5.91 10.89 -23.02
CA VAL A 702 -5.20 10.28 -21.90
C VAL A 702 -5.85 10.69 -20.57
N ILE A 703 -5.62 9.87 -19.55
CA ILE A 703 -5.86 10.22 -18.16
C ILE A 703 -4.54 10.07 -17.41
N ASN A 704 -3.97 11.18 -16.96
CA ASN A 704 -2.80 11.18 -16.10
C ASN A 704 -3.24 11.22 -14.65
N ILE A 705 -2.62 10.37 -13.85
CA ILE A 705 -2.89 10.25 -12.41
C ILE A 705 -1.57 10.54 -11.69
N ASP A 706 -1.63 11.41 -10.68
CA ASP A 706 -0.46 11.76 -9.88
C ASP A 706 -0.11 10.67 -8.85
N ASP A 707 1.03 10.84 -8.18
CA ASP A 707 1.53 9.97 -7.11
C ASP A 707 0.61 9.89 -5.88
N SER A 708 -0.38 10.78 -5.78
CA SER A 708 -1.43 10.83 -4.75
C SER A 708 -2.74 10.20 -5.23
N SER A 709 -2.75 9.52 -6.39
CA SER A 709 -3.90 8.86 -7.01
C SER A 709 -5.01 9.80 -7.51
N PHE A 710 -4.76 11.11 -7.58
CA PHE A 710 -5.70 12.06 -8.17
C PHE A 710 -5.48 12.20 -9.68
N ILE A 711 -6.56 12.47 -10.41
CA ILE A 711 -6.43 12.88 -11.81
C ILE A 711 -5.65 14.20 -11.80
N ALA A 712 -4.53 14.24 -12.51
CA ALA A 712 -3.74 15.44 -12.74
C ALA A 712 -4.08 16.07 -14.10
N TYR A 713 -4.45 15.24 -15.08
CA TYR A 713 -4.90 15.69 -16.39
C TYR A 713 -5.82 14.65 -17.02
N GLU A 714 -6.89 15.10 -17.67
CA GLU A 714 -7.67 14.28 -18.60
C GLU A 714 -7.93 15.08 -19.87
N GLY A 715 -7.63 14.51 -21.03
CA GLY A 715 -7.78 15.23 -22.29
C GLY A 715 -6.86 14.73 -23.38
N GLU A 716 -6.84 15.48 -24.46
CA GLU A 716 -6.05 15.15 -25.64
C GLU A 716 -4.55 15.43 -25.42
N THR A 717 -3.71 14.60 -26.04
CA THR A 717 -2.26 14.77 -26.09
C THR A 717 -1.76 14.53 -27.49
N LYS A 718 -0.58 15.07 -27.79
CA LYS A 718 0.16 14.77 -29.02
C LYS A 718 1.60 14.50 -28.64
N LEU A 719 2.11 13.29 -28.88
CA LEU A 719 3.49 12.90 -28.54
C LEU A 719 3.89 13.23 -27.10
N GLY A 720 2.97 13.03 -26.15
CA GLY A 720 3.17 13.22 -24.72
C GLY A 720 3.03 14.64 -24.20
N VAL A 721 2.62 15.61 -25.02
CA VAL A 721 2.30 16.99 -24.57
C VAL A 721 0.79 17.24 -24.58
N PHE A 722 0.28 18.03 -23.63
CA PHE A 722 -1.13 18.43 -23.62
C PHE A 722 -1.43 19.26 -24.87
N HIS A 723 -2.46 18.84 -25.61
CA HIS A 723 -2.81 19.41 -26.89
C HIS A 723 -4.30 19.17 -27.15
N GLY A 724 -5.03 20.10 -27.75
CA GLY A 724 -6.47 19.96 -27.96
C GLY A 724 -7.25 20.19 -26.66
N LYS A 725 -8.42 19.58 -26.51
CA LYS A 725 -9.26 19.82 -25.34
C LYS A 725 -8.82 18.98 -24.14
N GLY A 726 -8.83 19.59 -22.95
CA GLY A 726 -8.52 18.87 -21.71
C GLY A 726 -8.88 19.62 -20.44
N LYS A 727 -8.73 18.92 -19.33
CA LYS A 727 -8.86 19.45 -17.98
C LYS A 727 -7.60 19.15 -17.20
N TYR A 728 -7.08 20.18 -16.55
CA TYR A 728 -5.88 20.12 -15.74
C TYR A 728 -6.23 20.36 -14.27
N TYR A 729 -5.68 19.52 -13.41
CA TYR A 729 -5.95 19.48 -11.99
C TYR A 729 -4.63 19.56 -11.21
N LEU A 730 -4.69 20.10 -9.99
CA LEU A 730 -3.56 20.13 -9.07
C LEU A 730 -4.04 19.72 -7.67
N GLY A 731 -3.53 18.59 -7.16
CA GLY A 731 -3.97 18.02 -5.89
C GLY A 731 -5.48 17.76 -5.85
N GLY A 732 -6.01 17.18 -6.94
CA GLY A 732 -7.44 16.90 -7.13
C GLY A 732 -8.33 18.12 -7.42
N LYS A 733 -7.81 19.35 -7.38
CA LYS A 733 -8.60 20.56 -7.66
C LYS A 733 -8.48 20.95 -9.11
N LEU A 734 -9.61 21.15 -9.79
CA LEU A 734 -9.64 21.66 -11.16
C LEU A 734 -8.98 23.05 -11.20
N ILE A 735 -8.00 23.21 -12.11
CA ILE A 735 -7.27 24.45 -12.35
C ILE A 735 -7.64 25.04 -13.70
N TYR A 736 -7.83 24.20 -14.71
CA TYR A 736 -8.17 24.65 -16.05
C TYR A 736 -9.03 23.62 -16.79
N ASP A 737 -10.04 24.10 -17.53
CA ASP A 737 -10.90 23.31 -18.42
C ASP A 737 -11.00 24.06 -19.76
N GLY A 738 -10.34 23.55 -20.81
CA GLY A 738 -10.25 24.26 -22.07
C GLY A 738 -9.27 23.66 -23.06
N GLU A 739 -8.81 24.50 -23.99
CA GLU A 739 -7.89 24.12 -25.06
C GLU A 739 -6.42 24.29 -24.66
N PHE A 740 -5.60 23.33 -25.09
CA PHE A 740 -4.17 23.25 -24.87
C PHE A 740 -3.40 23.21 -26.19
N LYS A 741 -2.21 23.80 -26.18
CA LYS A 741 -1.19 23.63 -27.21
C LYS A 741 0.18 23.57 -26.56
N ASP A 742 0.88 22.47 -26.75
CA ASP A 742 2.25 22.26 -26.27
C ASP A 742 2.41 22.44 -24.74
N ASN A 743 1.42 21.94 -23.97
CA ASN A 743 1.29 22.11 -22.51
C ASN A 743 0.87 23.51 -22.02
N LEU A 744 0.49 24.41 -22.92
CA LEU A 744 0.05 25.77 -22.59
C LEU A 744 -1.45 25.93 -22.87
N TYR A 745 -2.13 26.74 -22.07
CA TYR A 745 -3.49 27.18 -22.35
C TYR A 745 -3.49 28.02 -23.63
N ASP A 746 -4.19 27.56 -24.65
CA ASP A 746 -4.19 28.16 -25.99
C ASP A 746 -5.52 27.82 -26.68
N GLY A 747 -6.37 28.83 -26.89
CA GLY A 747 -7.77 28.68 -27.28
C GLY A 747 -8.75 29.08 -26.16
N TYR A 748 -9.98 28.59 -26.21
CA TYR A 748 -10.99 28.94 -25.20
C TYR A 748 -10.90 28.05 -23.96
N GLY A 749 -11.07 28.63 -22.77
CA GLY A 749 -11.08 27.85 -21.54
C GLY A 749 -11.47 28.62 -20.28
N LYS A 750 -11.74 27.85 -19.23
CA LYS A 750 -12.09 28.29 -17.88
C LYS A 750 -10.92 28.02 -16.94
N PHE A 751 -10.50 29.04 -16.22
CA PHE A 751 -9.45 28.97 -15.21
C PHE A 751 -10.04 29.11 -13.81
N TYR A 752 -9.55 28.26 -12.92
CA TYR A 752 -10.04 28.10 -11.55
C TYR A 752 -8.90 28.40 -10.58
N ARG A 753 -9.22 29.04 -9.45
CA ARG A 753 -8.29 29.29 -8.34
C ARG A 753 -8.87 28.63 -7.09
N ASN A 754 -8.15 27.66 -6.52
CA ASN A 754 -8.63 26.85 -5.39
C ASN A 754 -9.97 26.13 -5.67
N GLY A 755 -10.21 25.71 -6.91
CA GLY A 755 -11.47 25.06 -7.33
C GLY A 755 -12.62 26.03 -7.66
N GLU A 756 -12.45 27.33 -7.43
CA GLU A 756 -13.46 28.34 -7.74
C GLU A 756 -13.20 28.97 -9.11
N LEU A 757 -14.26 29.09 -9.94
CA LEU A 757 -14.15 29.73 -11.25
C LEU A 757 -13.65 31.17 -11.07
N HIS A 758 -12.51 31.48 -11.70
CA HIS A 758 -11.88 32.79 -11.59
C HIS A 758 -11.90 33.54 -12.93
N ARG A 759 -11.78 32.83 -14.05
CA ARG A 759 -11.80 33.42 -15.39
C ARG A 759 -12.37 32.46 -16.41
N GLU A 760 -13.05 32.98 -17.41
CA GLU A 760 -13.50 32.27 -18.60
C GLU A 760 -13.17 33.11 -19.83
N GLY A 761 -12.58 32.53 -20.87
CA GLY A 761 -12.30 33.26 -22.11
C GLY A 761 -11.20 32.65 -22.96
N ASN A 762 -10.66 33.47 -23.85
CA ASN A 762 -9.61 33.06 -24.79
C ASN A 762 -8.21 33.24 -24.19
N TRP A 763 -7.30 32.34 -24.55
CA TRP A 763 -5.93 32.24 -24.06
C TRP A 763 -4.97 32.09 -25.24
N VAL A 764 -3.77 32.65 -25.10
CA VAL A 764 -2.63 32.43 -25.99
C VAL A 764 -1.41 32.21 -25.10
N LYS A 765 -0.83 31.01 -25.12
CA LYS A 765 0.36 30.65 -24.32
C LYS A 765 0.24 31.01 -22.83
N ASN A 766 -0.82 30.54 -22.17
CA ASN A 766 -1.17 30.83 -20.76
C ASN A 766 -1.58 32.28 -20.46
N ILE A 767 -1.59 33.18 -21.45
CA ILE A 767 -1.93 34.59 -21.26
C ILE A 767 -3.34 34.84 -21.78
N PRO A 768 -4.25 35.41 -20.98
CA PRO A 768 -5.58 35.78 -21.47
C PRO A 768 -5.50 36.77 -22.64
N ASN A 769 -6.15 36.43 -23.75
CA ASN A 769 -6.11 37.22 -24.98
C ASN A 769 -7.39 37.00 -25.79
N GLY A 770 -8.12 38.07 -26.13
CA GLY A 770 -9.46 37.99 -26.71
C GLY A 770 -10.56 38.27 -25.69
N TYR A 771 -11.82 37.96 -26.01
CA TYR A 771 -12.92 38.20 -25.06
C TYR A 771 -12.83 37.27 -23.85
N GLY A 772 -13.11 37.80 -22.67
CA GLY A 772 -13.15 37.04 -21.42
C GLY A 772 -13.94 37.70 -20.31
N LYS A 773 -14.22 36.90 -19.28
CA LYS A 773 -15.01 37.19 -18.09
C LYS A 773 -14.18 36.83 -16.85
N ASN A 774 -14.12 37.72 -15.87
CA ASN A 774 -13.47 37.44 -14.57
C ASN A 774 -14.48 37.41 -13.43
N TYR A 775 -14.24 36.49 -12.51
CA TYR A 775 -15.12 36.16 -11.42
C TYR A 775 -14.41 36.35 -10.08
N GLN A 776 -15.17 36.79 -9.07
CA GLN A 776 -14.71 36.98 -7.71
C GLN A 776 -15.74 36.41 -6.74
N LYS A 777 -15.27 35.94 -5.58
CA LYS A 777 -16.13 35.50 -4.48
C LYS A 777 -16.41 36.66 -3.53
N SER A 778 -17.68 36.87 -3.22
CA SER A 778 -18.14 37.75 -2.15
C SER A 778 -19.06 36.96 -1.22
N LYS A 779 -18.68 36.82 0.05
CA LYS A 779 -19.30 35.86 0.99
C LYS A 779 -19.28 34.45 0.37
N ASP A 780 -20.44 33.83 0.18
CA ASP A 780 -20.58 32.47 -0.37
C ASP A 780 -21.02 32.44 -1.84
N LYS A 781 -20.97 33.57 -2.55
CA LYS A 781 -21.39 33.67 -3.95
C LYS A 781 -20.24 34.11 -4.86
N ILE A 782 -19.96 33.31 -5.89
CA ILE A 782 -19.12 33.70 -7.02
C ILE A 782 -19.97 34.58 -7.96
N TYR A 783 -19.45 35.74 -8.34
CA TYR A 783 -20.11 36.65 -9.27
C TYR A 783 -19.12 37.14 -10.33
N LEU A 784 -19.65 37.42 -11.52
CA LEU A 784 -18.93 38.10 -12.59
C LEU A 784 -18.65 39.54 -12.13
N TYR A 785 -17.39 39.95 -12.00
CA TYR A 785 -17.05 41.31 -11.60
C TYR A 785 -16.56 42.17 -12.77
N GLU A 786 -16.06 41.57 -13.85
CA GLU A 786 -15.75 42.27 -15.10
C GLU A 786 -15.78 41.36 -16.34
N GLU A 787 -16.12 41.93 -17.49
CA GLU A 787 -16.02 41.29 -18.80
C GLU A 787 -15.58 42.27 -19.90
N GLY A 788 -14.90 41.75 -20.93
CA GLY A 788 -14.49 42.50 -22.11
C GLY A 788 -13.29 41.88 -22.83
N ARG A 789 -12.61 42.66 -23.67
CA ARG A 789 -11.47 42.18 -24.49
C ARG A 789 -10.14 42.31 -23.74
N TYR A 790 -9.37 41.22 -23.71
CA TYR A 790 -8.02 41.16 -23.15
C TYR A 790 -6.96 41.21 -24.24
N VAL A 791 -5.86 41.90 -23.98
CA VAL A 791 -4.62 41.86 -24.76
C VAL A 791 -3.47 41.75 -23.76
N ASP A 792 -2.63 40.74 -23.94
CA ASP A 792 -1.50 40.42 -23.05
C ASP A 792 -1.89 40.34 -21.56
N GLY A 793 -3.04 39.71 -21.28
CA GLY A 793 -3.55 39.49 -19.93
C GLY A 793 -4.28 40.68 -19.30
N MET A 794 -4.26 41.86 -19.94
CA MET A 794 -4.92 43.07 -19.45
C MET A 794 -6.19 43.39 -20.23
N LEU A 795 -7.24 43.82 -19.53
CA LEU A 795 -8.47 44.30 -20.16
C LEU A 795 -8.19 45.60 -20.93
N GLN A 796 -8.63 45.66 -22.19
CA GLN A 796 -8.35 46.72 -23.16
C GLN A 796 -9.59 46.99 -24.02
N GLY A 797 -9.90 48.26 -24.24
CA GLY A 797 -11.08 48.67 -25.02
C GLY A 797 -12.38 48.48 -24.23
N LYS A 798 -13.50 48.24 -24.92
CA LYS A 798 -14.82 48.20 -24.28
C LYS A 798 -14.96 47.01 -23.31
N GLY A 799 -15.54 47.28 -22.14
CA GLY A 799 -15.87 46.28 -21.13
C GLY A 799 -16.91 46.76 -20.13
N ILE A 800 -17.33 45.85 -19.25
CA ILE A 800 -18.33 46.08 -18.21
C ILE A 800 -17.77 45.54 -16.88
N ALA A 801 -17.98 46.27 -15.79
CA ALA A 801 -17.75 45.78 -14.43
C ALA A 801 -19.05 45.77 -13.62
N TYR A 802 -19.15 44.88 -12.64
CA TYR A 802 -20.39 44.61 -11.90
C TYR A 802 -20.18 44.64 -10.38
N TYR A 803 -21.25 44.95 -9.67
CA TYR A 803 -21.36 44.75 -8.23
C TYR A 803 -21.57 43.26 -7.88
N PRO A 804 -21.33 42.85 -6.61
CA PRO A 804 -21.69 41.51 -6.11
C PRO A 804 -23.16 41.12 -6.32
N SER A 805 -24.07 42.10 -6.42
CA SER A 805 -25.48 41.88 -6.73
C SER A 805 -25.73 41.43 -8.18
N GLY A 806 -24.76 41.62 -9.08
CA GLY A 806 -24.91 41.48 -10.53
C GLY A 806 -25.34 42.76 -11.25
N ALA A 807 -25.64 43.84 -10.53
CA ALA A 807 -25.91 45.13 -11.14
C ALA A 807 -24.63 45.69 -11.79
N LYS A 808 -24.76 46.37 -12.93
CA LYS A 808 -23.63 47.08 -13.56
C LYS A 808 -23.07 48.09 -12.55
N TYR A 809 -21.75 48.13 -12.44
CA TYR A 809 -20.99 49.13 -11.71
C TYR A 809 -20.34 50.13 -12.68
N TYR A 810 -19.84 49.64 -13.81
CA TYR A 810 -19.19 50.45 -14.83
C TYR A 810 -19.40 49.85 -16.22
N GLU A 811 -19.54 50.68 -17.24
CA GLU A 811 -19.53 50.29 -18.66
C GLU A 811 -18.75 51.35 -19.45
N GLY A 812 -17.71 50.92 -20.18
CA GLY A 812 -16.82 51.86 -20.86
C GLY A 812 -15.52 51.25 -21.36
N GLU A 813 -14.55 52.11 -21.67
CA GLU A 813 -13.22 51.75 -22.14
C GLU A 813 -12.27 51.45 -20.99
N PHE A 814 -11.48 50.38 -21.15
CA PHE A 814 -10.37 50.01 -20.28
C PHE A 814 -9.04 50.23 -20.98
N VAL A 815 -8.06 50.76 -20.26
CA VAL A 815 -6.68 50.95 -20.74
C VAL A 815 -5.73 50.33 -19.73
N LYS A 816 -4.97 49.30 -20.15
CA LYS A 816 -4.06 48.53 -19.28
C LYS A 816 -4.75 48.02 -17.99
N GLY A 817 -6.00 47.58 -18.11
CA GLY A 817 -6.83 47.10 -16.99
C GLY A 817 -7.48 48.19 -16.13
N GLY A 818 -7.13 49.47 -16.31
CA GLY A 818 -7.77 50.59 -15.63
C GLY A 818 -9.02 51.08 -16.35
N LYS A 819 -10.06 51.50 -15.61
CA LYS A 819 -11.24 52.17 -16.17
C LYS A 819 -10.84 53.53 -16.75
N SER A 820 -11.31 53.85 -17.95
CA SER A 820 -11.07 55.11 -18.67
C SER A 820 -12.41 55.78 -18.97
N ASN A 821 -12.77 55.94 -20.25
CA ASN A 821 -13.99 56.63 -20.67
C ASN A 821 -15.21 55.75 -20.41
N GLY A 822 -16.17 56.18 -19.60
CA GLY A 822 -17.36 55.37 -19.37
C GLY A 822 -18.34 55.90 -18.34
N THR A 823 -19.38 55.11 -18.14
CA THR A 823 -20.50 55.39 -17.25
C THR A 823 -20.40 54.50 -16.01
N PHE A 824 -20.47 55.10 -14.84
CA PHE A 824 -20.56 54.43 -13.54
C PHE A 824 -22.01 54.43 -13.06
N TYR A 825 -22.39 53.35 -12.41
CA TYR A 825 -23.75 53.11 -11.91
C TYR A 825 -23.71 52.92 -10.39
N GLY A 826 -24.75 53.35 -9.69
CA GLY A 826 -24.97 53.04 -8.28
C GLY A 826 -25.55 51.64 -8.09
N THR A 827 -25.62 51.18 -6.84
CA THR A 827 -26.22 49.88 -6.49
C THR A 827 -27.72 49.80 -6.78
N ASP A 828 -28.37 50.94 -6.97
CA ASP A 828 -29.77 51.10 -7.39
C ASP A 828 -29.94 51.08 -8.92
N GLY A 829 -28.85 50.93 -9.68
CA GLY A 829 -28.84 50.91 -11.14
C GLY A 829 -28.89 52.29 -11.80
N LYS A 830 -28.95 53.39 -11.04
CA LYS A 830 -28.93 54.74 -11.59
C LYS A 830 -27.50 55.16 -11.95
N ILE A 831 -27.37 56.06 -12.92
CA ILE A 831 -26.07 56.64 -13.29
C ILE A 831 -25.54 57.45 -12.11
N SER A 832 -24.33 57.13 -11.65
CA SER A 832 -23.63 57.86 -10.60
C SER A 832 -22.57 58.79 -11.18
N MET A 833 -21.91 58.42 -12.28
CA MET A 833 -20.90 59.25 -12.94
C MET A 833 -20.84 58.96 -14.44
N GLU A 834 -20.56 59.95 -15.25
CA GLU A 834 -20.18 59.80 -16.66
C GLU A 834 -18.88 60.55 -16.87
N LEU A 835 -17.80 59.83 -17.15
CA LEU A 835 -16.44 60.36 -17.12
C LEU A 835 -15.71 60.08 -18.43
N THR A 836 -14.93 61.05 -18.88
CA THR A 836 -14.01 60.94 -20.02
C THR A 836 -12.60 61.28 -19.54
N LEU A 837 -11.62 60.41 -19.81
CA LEU A 837 -10.22 60.61 -19.49
C LEU A 837 -9.67 61.85 -20.24
N LYS A 838 -9.01 62.74 -19.49
CA LYS A 838 -8.40 63.98 -19.95
C LYS A 838 -6.96 64.04 -19.43
N GLY A 839 -6.00 63.66 -20.28
CA GLY A 839 -4.58 63.54 -19.88
C GLY A 839 -4.27 62.19 -19.21
N ASN A 840 -3.32 62.16 -18.27
CA ASN A 840 -2.80 60.89 -17.74
C ASN A 840 -3.58 60.31 -16.54
N ASP A 841 -4.29 61.12 -15.75
CA ASP A 841 -4.99 60.65 -14.52
C ASP A 841 -6.23 61.48 -14.13
N VAL A 842 -6.59 62.50 -14.90
CA VAL A 842 -7.73 63.38 -14.64
C VAL A 842 -8.87 62.98 -15.55
N HIS A 843 -10.07 62.83 -15.00
CA HIS A 843 -11.27 62.57 -15.78
C HIS A 843 -12.11 63.83 -15.79
N TYR A 844 -12.78 64.15 -16.89
CA TYR A 844 -13.76 65.23 -16.96
C TYR A 844 -15.13 64.64 -17.19
N GLY A 845 -16.14 65.11 -16.47
CA GLY A 845 -17.50 64.62 -16.68
C GLY A 845 -18.50 65.04 -15.62
N THR A 846 -19.61 64.31 -15.55
CA THR A 846 -20.72 64.58 -14.63
C THR A 846 -20.74 63.54 -13.52
N VAL A 847 -20.87 63.99 -12.27
CA VAL A 847 -21.05 63.14 -11.08
C VAL A 847 -22.39 63.49 -10.44
N TYR A 848 -23.21 62.49 -10.15
CA TYR A 848 -24.53 62.59 -9.55
C TYR A 848 -24.48 62.10 -8.10
N TYR A 849 -24.87 62.96 -7.15
CA TYR A 849 -24.85 62.66 -5.72
C TYR A 849 -26.23 62.27 -5.21
N LYS A 850 -26.26 61.47 -4.13
CA LYS A 850 -27.52 60.95 -3.54
C LYS A 850 -28.46 62.05 -3.00
N ASN A 851 -27.92 63.21 -2.64
CA ASN A 851 -28.68 64.38 -2.20
C ASN A 851 -29.37 65.15 -3.35
N GLY A 852 -29.18 64.71 -4.60
CA GLY A 852 -29.71 65.35 -5.80
C GLY A 852 -28.75 66.37 -6.43
N GLU A 853 -27.62 66.68 -5.79
CA GLU A 853 -26.60 67.55 -6.39
C GLU A 853 -25.92 66.86 -7.57
N ARG A 854 -25.43 67.66 -8.52
CA ARG A 854 -24.55 67.17 -9.58
C ARG A 854 -23.32 68.05 -9.75
N TYR A 855 -22.18 67.45 -10.04
CA TYR A 855 -20.94 68.14 -10.34
C TYR A 855 -20.56 67.90 -11.80
N VAL A 856 -20.18 68.95 -12.52
CA VAL A 856 -19.67 68.88 -13.90
C VAL A 856 -18.27 69.49 -13.92
N GLY A 857 -17.25 68.69 -14.15
CA GLY A 857 -15.86 69.16 -14.09
C GLY A 857 -14.82 68.05 -14.04
N GLU A 858 -13.61 68.42 -13.66
CA GLU A 858 -12.51 67.48 -13.46
C GLU A 858 -12.72 66.61 -12.19
N TYR A 859 -12.33 65.34 -12.26
CA TYR A 859 -12.61 64.34 -11.24
C TYR A 859 -11.46 63.35 -11.16
N SER A 860 -11.07 62.98 -9.93
CA SER A 860 -10.01 62.01 -9.72
C SER A 860 -10.60 60.66 -9.32
N LEU A 861 -10.49 59.65 -10.21
CA LEU A 861 -10.84 58.27 -9.88
C LEU A 861 -9.90 57.66 -8.82
N ARG A 862 -8.68 58.20 -8.67
CA ARG A 862 -7.72 57.75 -7.65
C ARG A 862 -8.19 58.09 -6.24
N TYR A 863 -8.69 59.31 -6.05
CA TYR A 863 -9.14 59.80 -4.74
C TYR A 863 -10.66 59.71 -4.56
N MET A 864 -11.40 59.41 -5.62
CA MET A 864 -12.87 59.42 -5.63
C MET A 864 -13.47 60.77 -5.18
N THR A 865 -12.91 61.88 -5.69
CA THR A 865 -13.26 63.25 -5.26
C THR A 865 -13.26 64.25 -6.43
N ARG A 866 -13.98 65.37 -6.29
CA ARG A 866 -13.90 66.53 -7.19
C ARG A 866 -12.48 67.07 -7.22
N HIS A 867 -11.98 67.38 -8.41
CA HIS A 867 -10.60 67.84 -8.60
C HIS A 867 -10.54 68.83 -9.76
N GLY A 868 -9.57 69.74 -9.83
CA GLY A 868 -9.47 70.66 -10.95
C GLY A 868 -10.71 71.56 -11.14
N GLU A 869 -10.93 72.07 -12.35
CA GLU A 869 -12.03 73.02 -12.62
C GLU A 869 -13.39 72.33 -12.77
N GLY A 870 -14.44 72.91 -12.18
CA GLY A 870 -15.81 72.43 -12.37
C GLY A 870 -16.90 73.30 -11.74
N THR A 871 -18.14 72.90 -11.97
CA THR A 871 -19.36 73.54 -11.44
C THR A 871 -20.21 72.50 -10.69
N THR A 872 -20.57 72.79 -9.44
CA THR A 872 -21.54 72.02 -8.64
C THR A 872 -22.92 72.68 -8.73
N TYR A 873 -23.96 71.88 -8.94
CA TYR A 873 -25.36 72.28 -9.02
C TYR A 873 -26.18 71.60 -7.93
N ASP A 874 -27.20 72.27 -7.42
CA ASP A 874 -28.20 71.68 -6.52
C ASP A 874 -29.20 70.78 -7.26
N LYS A 875 -30.15 70.21 -6.52
CA LYS A 875 -31.21 69.33 -7.05
C LYS A 875 -32.17 70.01 -8.03
N ASP A 876 -32.29 71.34 -7.96
CA ASP A 876 -33.18 72.15 -8.79
C ASP A 876 -32.43 72.74 -10.01
N GLY A 877 -31.12 72.51 -10.09
CA GLY A 877 -30.26 72.94 -11.18
C GLY A 877 -29.57 74.30 -10.97
N ASN A 878 -29.65 74.90 -9.79
CA ASN A 878 -28.96 76.15 -9.47
C ASN A 878 -27.47 75.88 -9.17
N VAL A 879 -26.60 76.82 -9.54
CA VAL A 879 -25.16 76.71 -9.28
C VAL A 879 -24.87 76.94 -7.80
N ILE A 880 -24.30 75.94 -7.13
CA ILE A 880 -23.79 76.04 -5.75
C ILE A 880 -22.38 76.64 -5.75
N PHE A 881 -21.52 76.18 -6.66
CA PHE A 881 -20.13 76.61 -6.74
C PHE A 881 -19.58 76.43 -8.16
N ARG A 882 -18.80 77.38 -8.65
CA ARG A 882 -18.02 77.28 -9.88
C ARG A 882 -16.59 77.72 -9.59
N GLY A 883 -15.63 76.84 -9.79
CA GLY A 883 -14.23 77.13 -9.49
C GLY A 883 -13.37 75.87 -9.49
N LYS A 884 -12.19 75.96 -8.88
CA LYS A 884 -11.23 74.85 -8.82
C LYS A 884 -11.41 74.06 -7.52
N TYR A 885 -11.33 72.74 -7.60
CA TYR A 885 -11.31 71.81 -6.48
C TYR A 885 -9.95 71.15 -6.32
N LYS A 886 -9.56 70.81 -5.10
CA LYS A 886 -8.45 69.90 -4.80
C LYS A 886 -8.91 68.89 -3.75
N ILE A 887 -9.22 67.67 -4.21
CA ILE A 887 -9.69 66.57 -3.35
C ILE A 887 -10.94 67.02 -2.56
N ASP A 888 -12.01 67.35 -3.29
CA ASP A 888 -13.29 67.87 -2.78
C ASP A 888 -13.25 69.23 -2.06
N VAL A 889 -12.09 69.82 -1.83
CA VAL A 889 -11.97 71.15 -1.21
C VAL A 889 -11.99 72.24 -2.27
N PRO A 890 -12.99 73.15 -2.25
CA PRO A 890 -12.99 74.35 -3.09
C PRO A 890 -11.72 75.17 -2.85
N GLN A 891 -11.06 75.58 -3.92
CA GLN A 891 -9.92 76.48 -3.86
C GLN A 891 -10.42 77.92 -4.07
N PRO A 892 -9.86 78.91 -3.36
CA PRO A 892 -10.21 80.31 -3.49
C PRO A 892 -9.92 80.87 -4.89
#